data_AF-A0A8H7Q9K4-F1
#
_entry.id   AF-A0A8H7Q9K4-F1
#
_cell.length_a   1.000
_cell.length_b   1.000
_cell.length_c   1.000
_cell.angle_alpha   90.00
_cell.angle_beta   90.00
_cell.angle_gamma   90.00
#
_symmetry.space_group_name_H-M   'P 1'
#
loop_
_entity.id
_entity.type
_entity.pdbx_description
1 polymer ?
#
loop_
_entity_poly.entity_id
_entity_poly.type
_entity_poly.pdbx_seq_one_letter_code
_entity_poly.pdbx_strand_id
1 'polypeptide(L)'
;MQSKKVTITYYDEYGVWPHLADELSSRLPLRNLHWNPSIQRPLRTIQSLDVDMKRFTYDSAPQPLLSVQTPYLNLYFVACDDNDSYRMSVKRQIKAWMDVITTKKNQEWMLVYVAGQDTRKGASYLGLKTSVYDKIKNDFNIGKRDRCVHLRSASSENADSEDWVDFINKMKDGIMTSFDAQVQQYQDDTRRLDLQRQMPGWNYCTFFILKEGLAHTFETMTLYEESLIQYDELEASFFQVLRDKALAWFGHVGGNSPGDDSSNVLDFKKKPYRELINKNTISVFDFRSYLFARQCFLLLKLQRPVETCARAQLFISNMTVTIKENDMPVEDYVESWIFSACTNIVNECEPIAAHLATGNPDILPIYNAAKADLLILARKQLDKLGVKHGHLPDSTPFNMHIDKNPNSKKRFSSGAEVTEKEPMTNQKLREAVVSREAFDKMYMALSTRAIKGYDQSNRVRSALCAHGDIASFKFAREKYDEAARILDSMTWRYGDQHWSFIENALLRKCAEAQKKLGNTRQFLECVLTLLKNASELSSEEAEFYTNELLDNVQNMEEEIRRQFSPIFIVSDVVIVDDFETVDQTNIRISVDNKLPKALHFEKLSLNLVGNEPEHITYEINDQILNAGLNVFNLSSQTSAAGEYVVETCHLQFGKLSFAHNFLHEGHEKHILRLNHDIQKLYVDVEQPGSGKLEY
;
A
#
# COMPACT_ATOMS: atom_id res chain seq x y z
N MET A 1 -22.88 2.32 3.23
CA MET A 1 -23.74 1.42 2.43
C MET A 1 -24.37 0.37 3.34
N GLN A 2 -25.69 0.46 3.58
CA GLN A 2 -26.42 -0.50 4.42
C GLN A 2 -26.55 -1.86 3.70
N SER A 3 -26.31 -2.96 4.43
CA SER A 3 -26.60 -4.31 3.98
C SER A 3 -28.11 -4.46 3.78
N LYS A 4 -28.53 -5.25 2.80
CA LYS A 4 -29.96 -5.57 2.64
C LYS A 4 -30.41 -6.48 3.78
N LYS A 5 -31.61 -6.21 4.30
CA LYS A 5 -32.22 -6.96 5.39
C LYS A 5 -33.06 -8.11 4.86
N VAL A 6 -33.15 -9.19 5.62
CA VAL A 6 -34.06 -10.30 5.33
C VAL A 6 -35.49 -9.82 5.49
N THR A 7 -36.30 -9.95 4.44
CA THR A 7 -37.71 -9.56 4.49
C THR A 7 -38.56 -10.71 5.04
N ILE A 8 -39.31 -10.44 6.10
CA ILE A 8 -40.36 -11.32 6.62
C ILE A 8 -41.69 -10.59 6.44
N THR A 9 -42.69 -11.29 5.90
CA THR A 9 -44.04 -10.71 5.84
C THR A 9 -44.88 -11.18 7.02
N TYR A 10 -45.83 -10.36 7.46
CA TYR A 10 -46.84 -10.77 8.42
C TYR A 10 -48.24 -10.41 7.94
N TYR A 11 -49.19 -11.28 8.25
CA TYR A 11 -50.60 -11.06 8.02
C TYR A 11 -51.35 -11.11 9.34
N ASP A 12 -52.10 -10.05 9.62
CA ASP A 12 -52.85 -9.87 10.86
C ASP A 12 -54.26 -9.35 10.54
N GLU A 13 -55.25 -10.24 10.69
CA GLU A 13 -56.68 -9.94 10.57
C GLU A 13 -57.32 -9.63 11.94
N TYR A 14 -56.60 -9.90 13.03
CA TYR A 14 -57.13 -9.89 14.39
C TYR A 14 -56.65 -8.70 15.21
N GLY A 15 -55.77 -7.85 14.66
CA GLY A 15 -55.25 -6.65 15.31
C GLY A 15 -54.27 -6.95 16.44
N VAL A 16 -53.61 -8.11 16.41
CA VAL A 16 -52.67 -8.54 17.45
C VAL A 16 -51.24 -8.03 17.23
N TRP A 17 -50.86 -7.67 16.01
CA TRP A 17 -49.50 -7.23 15.67
C TRP A 17 -48.99 -6.04 16.51
N PRO A 18 -49.76 -4.96 16.76
CA PRO A 18 -49.29 -3.83 17.57
C PRO A 18 -48.86 -4.22 18.98
N HIS A 19 -49.44 -5.28 19.54
CA HIS A 19 -49.12 -5.77 20.88
C HIS A 19 -47.87 -6.65 20.93
N LEU A 20 -47.43 -7.18 19.78
CA LEU A 20 -46.27 -8.06 19.66
C LEU A 20 -45.07 -7.35 19.00
N ALA A 21 -45.29 -6.25 18.29
CA ALA A 21 -44.28 -5.58 17.49
C ALA A 21 -43.11 -5.05 18.33
N ASP A 22 -43.40 -4.40 19.46
CA ASP A 22 -42.38 -3.87 20.37
C ASP A 22 -41.54 -4.99 20.98
N GLU A 23 -42.22 -6.08 21.36
CA GLU A 23 -41.61 -7.24 21.98
C GLU A 23 -40.75 -8.06 20.99
N LEU A 24 -41.17 -8.18 19.74
CA LEU A 24 -40.35 -8.77 18.68
C LEU A 24 -39.16 -7.86 18.33
N SER A 25 -39.37 -6.54 18.27
CA SER A 25 -38.31 -5.59 17.94
C SER A 25 -37.19 -5.59 18.97
N SER A 26 -37.48 -5.82 20.26
CA SER A 26 -36.46 -5.94 21.31
C SER A 26 -35.60 -7.21 21.19
N ARG A 27 -36.08 -8.24 20.47
CA ARG A 27 -35.40 -9.52 20.25
C ARG A 27 -34.65 -9.60 18.91
N LEU A 28 -34.72 -8.54 18.09
CA LEU A 28 -33.93 -8.39 16.88
C LEU A 28 -32.62 -7.65 17.19
N PRO A 29 -31.53 -7.91 16.46
CA PRO A 29 -31.39 -8.86 15.35
C PRO A 29 -31.36 -10.33 15.78
N LEU A 30 -31.72 -11.24 14.87
CA LEU A 30 -31.63 -12.68 15.13
C LEU A 30 -30.15 -13.09 15.22
N ARG A 31 -29.76 -13.81 16.28
CA ARG A 31 -28.37 -14.24 16.51
C ARG A 31 -28.18 -15.75 16.42
N ASN A 32 -26.99 -16.18 16.04
CA ASN A 32 -26.55 -17.58 16.02
C ASN A 32 -27.45 -18.49 15.17
N LEU A 33 -27.69 -18.14 13.90
CA LEU A 33 -28.33 -19.05 12.96
C LEU A 33 -27.28 -19.97 12.37
N HIS A 34 -27.62 -21.25 12.21
CA HIS A 34 -26.68 -22.25 11.70
C HIS A 34 -27.17 -22.75 10.35
N TRP A 35 -26.35 -22.57 9.32
CA TRP A 35 -26.62 -23.08 7.98
C TRP A 35 -25.67 -24.23 7.67
N ASN A 36 -26.22 -25.35 7.22
CA ASN A 36 -25.48 -26.52 6.78
C ASN A 36 -25.62 -26.69 5.26
N PRO A 37 -24.61 -26.31 4.46
CA PRO A 37 -24.72 -26.33 3.00
C PRO A 37 -24.85 -27.75 2.42
N SER A 38 -24.21 -28.74 3.07
CA SER A 38 -24.21 -30.15 2.67
C SER A 38 -23.47 -30.97 3.73
N ILE A 39 -23.70 -32.29 3.78
CA ILE A 39 -23.04 -33.22 4.72
C ILE A 39 -21.50 -33.13 4.67
N GLN A 40 -20.93 -32.75 3.54
CA GLN A 40 -19.48 -32.67 3.32
C GLN A 40 -18.86 -31.28 3.58
N ARG A 41 -19.67 -30.24 3.77
CA ARG A 41 -19.18 -28.87 4.02
C ARG A 41 -19.34 -28.52 5.51
N PRO A 42 -18.41 -27.71 6.06
CA PRO A 42 -18.49 -27.31 7.46
C PRO A 42 -19.73 -26.45 7.72
N LEU A 43 -20.28 -26.58 8.94
CA LEU A 43 -21.37 -25.76 9.44
C LEU A 43 -20.97 -24.27 9.41
N ARG A 44 -21.85 -23.41 8.88
CA ARG A 44 -21.67 -21.95 8.87
C ARG A 44 -22.58 -21.32 9.91
N THR A 45 -22.03 -20.42 10.71
CA THR A 45 -22.79 -19.70 11.75
C THR A 45 -22.94 -18.23 11.38
N ILE A 46 -24.19 -17.78 11.27
CA ILE A 46 -24.56 -16.39 11.06
C ILE A 46 -24.71 -15.75 12.44
N GLN A 47 -23.79 -14.84 12.76
CA GLN A 47 -23.69 -14.22 14.08
C GLN A 47 -24.87 -13.28 14.38
N SER A 48 -25.26 -12.46 13.40
CA SER A 48 -26.32 -11.48 13.54
C SER A 48 -27.01 -11.28 12.19
N LEU A 49 -28.34 -11.35 12.19
CA LEU A 49 -29.17 -11.19 11.01
C LEU A 49 -30.26 -10.14 11.25
N ASP A 50 -30.19 -9.05 10.50
CA ASP A 50 -31.19 -8.00 10.52
C ASP A 50 -32.41 -8.41 9.69
N VAL A 51 -33.58 -8.20 10.29
CA VAL A 51 -34.88 -8.54 9.69
C VAL A 51 -35.67 -7.26 9.45
N ASP A 52 -36.38 -7.23 8.31
CA ASP A 52 -37.33 -6.20 7.95
C ASP A 52 -38.73 -6.81 7.87
N MET A 53 -39.65 -6.32 8.71
CA MET A 53 -41.02 -6.82 8.82
C MET A 53 -41.95 -6.01 7.92
N LYS A 54 -42.62 -6.67 6.97
CA LYS A 54 -43.57 -6.02 6.05
C LYS A 54 -44.96 -6.62 6.17
N ARG A 55 -46.01 -5.81 6.03
CA ARG A 55 -47.37 -6.35 5.98
C ARG A 55 -47.59 -7.13 4.68
N PHE A 56 -48.13 -8.34 4.80
CA PHE A 56 -48.50 -9.17 3.66
C PHE A 56 -49.68 -8.54 2.90
N THR A 57 -49.58 -8.54 1.57
CA THR A 57 -50.62 -8.09 0.66
C THR A 57 -50.88 -9.19 -0.37
N TYR A 58 -52.16 -9.44 -0.69
CA TYR A 58 -52.55 -10.42 -1.71
C TYR A 58 -52.16 -9.97 -3.12
N ASP A 59 -52.02 -8.66 -3.32
CA ASP A 59 -51.83 -8.02 -4.61
C ASP A 59 -50.34 -7.73 -4.87
N SER A 60 -49.53 -8.79 -4.93
CA SER A 60 -48.19 -8.67 -5.48
C SER A 60 -48.26 -8.96 -6.98
N ALA A 61 -48.21 -7.93 -7.82
CA ALA A 61 -47.99 -8.05 -9.26
C ALA A 61 -46.88 -9.09 -9.54
N PRO A 62 -46.93 -9.84 -10.66
CA PRO A 62 -45.89 -10.81 -11.00
C PRO A 62 -44.55 -10.09 -11.03
N GLN A 63 -43.74 -10.32 -9.99
CA GLN A 63 -42.43 -9.70 -9.91
C GLN A 63 -41.55 -10.33 -11.00
N PRO A 64 -40.64 -9.54 -11.61
CA PRO A 64 -39.66 -10.11 -12.54
C PRO A 64 -38.97 -11.31 -11.90
N LEU A 65 -38.62 -12.32 -12.70
CA LEU A 65 -37.96 -13.58 -12.30
C LEU A 65 -36.71 -13.42 -11.41
N LEU A 66 -36.20 -12.20 -11.25
CA LEU A 66 -34.97 -11.84 -10.56
C LEU A 66 -35.17 -10.63 -9.61
N SER A 67 -36.38 -10.45 -9.08
CA SER A 67 -36.66 -9.45 -8.05
C SER A 67 -35.97 -9.85 -6.74
N VAL A 68 -35.18 -8.93 -6.23
CA VAL A 68 -34.22 -9.16 -5.14
C VAL A 68 -34.87 -9.04 -3.74
N GLN A 69 -36.20 -8.92 -3.68
CA GLN A 69 -36.96 -8.75 -2.44
C GLN A 69 -38.00 -9.86 -2.28
N THR A 70 -37.59 -11.10 -2.50
CA THR A 70 -38.43 -12.26 -2.15
C THR A 70 -38.44 -12.44 -0.63
N PRO A 71 -39.61 -12.45 0.03
CA PRO A 71 -39.68 -12.71 1.46
C PRO A 71 -39.27 -14.16 1.77
N TYR A 72 -38.54 -14.34 2.87
CA TYR A 72 -38.06 -15.66 3.30
C TYR A 72 -39.10 -16.40 4.14
N LEU A 73 -39.79 -15.67 5.01
CA LEU A 73 -40.81 -16.20 5.90
C LEU A 73 -42.06 -15.34 5.84
N ASN A 74 -43.22 -16.00 5.85
CA ASN A 74 -44.52 -15.35 5.94
C ASN A 74 -45.21 -15.80 7.24
N LEU A 75 -45.57 -14.87 8.10
CA LEU A 75 -46.27 -15.10 9.36
C LEU A 75 -47.76 -14.87 9.20
N TYR A 76 -48.59 -15.76 9.70
CA TYR A 76 -50.02 -15.51 9.86
C TYR A 76 -50.36 -15.52 11.34
N PHE A 77 -50.82 -14.38 11.85
CA PHE A 77 -51.27 -14.25 13.23
C PHE A 77 -52.73 -14.69 13.36
N VAL A 78 -53.00 -15.56 14.33
CA VAL A 78 -54.34 -16.08 14.64
C VAL A 78 -54.66 -15.73 16.09
N ALA A 79 -55.81 -15.11 16.35
CA ALA A 79 -56.37 -15.01 17.69
C ALA A 79 -57.79 -15.60 17.67
N CYS A 80 -58.02 -16.67 18.43
CA CYS A 80 -59.30 -17.37 18.44
C CYS A 80 -59.46 -18.16 19.75
N ASP A 81 -60.35 -17.70 20.62
CA ASP A 81 -60.52 -18.29 21.95
C ASP A 81 -61.50 -19.49 21.95
N ASP A 82 -62.37 -19.60 20.93
CA ASP A 82 -63.44 -20.60 20.86
C ASP A 82 -63.31 -21.59 19.69
N ASN A 83 -63.70 -22.83 19.96
CA ASN A 83 -63.59 -23.93 19.00
C ASN A 83 -64.61 -23.86 17.85
N ASP A 84 -65.72 -23.16 18.04
CA ASP A 84 -66.79 -23.06 17.06
C ASP A 84 -66.43 -22.01 16.00
N SER A 85 -65.92 -20.84 16.39
CA SER A 85 -65.35 -19.86 15.45
C SER A 85 -64.18 -20.44 14.66
N TYR A 86 -63.33 -21.25 15.29
CA TYR A 86 -62.25 -21.96 14.57
C TYR A 86 -62.79 -22.83 13.42
N ARG A 87 -63.82 -23.64 13.70
CA ARG A 87 -64.43 -24.54 12.71
C ARG A 87 -65.20 -23.80 11.63
N MET A 88 -65.88 -22.70 11.96
CA MET A 88 -66.74 -21.97 11.04
C MET A 88 -65.98 -21.07 10.07
N SER A 89 -64.95 -20.35 10.54
CA SER A 89 -64.30 -19.27 9.76
C SER A 89 -62.77 -19.36 9.73
N VAL A 90 -62.10 -19.42 10.88
CA VAL A 90 -60.63 -19.29 10.99
C VAL A 90 -59.90 -20.38 10.22
N LYS A 91 -60.35 -21.64 10.29
CA LYS A 91 -59.76 -22.74 9.51
C LYS A 91 -59.80 -22.48 8.01
N ARG A 92 -60.87 -21.86 7.50
CA ARG A 92 -61.02 -21.53 6.08
C ARG A 92 -60.10 -20.37 5.68
N GLN A 93 -59.96 -19.36 6.54
CA GLN A 93 -59.07 -18.21 6.31
C GLN A 93 -57.60 -18.61 6.27
N ILE A 94 -57.14 -19.38 7.27
CA ILE A 94 -55.77 -19.91 7.30
C ILE A 94 -55.48 -20.72 6.03
N LYS A 95 -56.40 -21.61 5.64
CA LYS A 95 -56.24 -22.43 4.44
C LYS A 95 -56.14 -21.58 3.17
N ALA A 96 -57.02 -20.59 3.00
CA ALA A 96 -57.01 -19.70 1.84
C ALA A 96 -55.69 -18.92 1.72
N TRP A 97 -55.15 -18.41 2.83
CA TRP A 97 -53.85 -17.74 2.85
C TRP A 97 -52.69 -18.69 2.55
N MET A 98 -52.71 -19.90 3.12
CA MET A 98 -51.68 -20.92 2.88
C MET A 98 -51.67 -21.38 1.42
N ASP A 99 -52.84 -21.55 0.80
CA ASP A 99 -52.96 -21.90 -0.62
C ASP A 99 -52.31 -20.83 -1.51
N VAL A 100 -52.36 -19.55 -1.13
CA VAL A 100 -51.65 -18.46 -1.84
C VAL A 100 -50.14 -18.59 -1.66
N ILE A 101 -49.63 -18.80 -0.43
CA ILE A 101 -48.17 -18.81 -0.19
C ILE A 101 -47.50 -20.06 -0.74
N THR A 102 -48.16 -21.21 -0.69
CA THR A 102 -47.61 -22.47 -1.22
C THR A 102 -47.40 -22.42 -2.73
N THR A 103 -48.06 -21.52 -3.46
CA THR A 103 -47.74 -21.25 -4.88
C THR A 103 -46.43 -20.48 -5.08
N LYS A 104 -45.98 -19.74 -4.07
CA LYS A 104 -44.75 -18.94 -4.12
C LYS A 104 -43.55 -19.85 -3.80
N LYS A 105 -42.63 -19.98 -4.76
CA LYS A 105 -41.42 -20.80 -4.59
C LYS A 105 -40.47 -20.22 -3.53
N ASN A 106 -39.84 -21.11 -2.78
CA ASN A 106 -38.83 -20.83 -1.76
C ASN A 106 -39.22 -19.78 -0.72
N GLN A 107 -40.50 -19.76 -0.34
CA GLN A 107 -41.00 -18.98 0.78
C GLN A 107 -41.58 -19.94 1.81
N GLU A 108 -41.10 -19.84 3.06
CA GLU A 108 -41.67 -20.63 4.14
C GLU A 108 -42.83 -19.84 4.79
N TRP A 109 -43.68 -20.55 5.52
CA TRP A 109 -44.79 -19.98 6.26
C TRP A 109 -44.82 -20.50 7.69
N MET A 110 -45.38 -19.70 8.59
CA MET A 110 -45.57 -20.04 9.99
C MET A 110 -46.90 -19.49 10.49
N LEU A 111 -47.62 -20.28 11.28
CA LEU A 111 -48.83 -19.87 11.97
C LEU A 111 -48.50 -19.51 13.42
N VAL A 112 -48.90 -18.31 13.84
CA VAL A 112 -48.64 -17.79 15.17
C VAL A 112 -49.98 -17.61 15.88
N TYR A 113 -50.30 -18.53 16.77
CA TYR A 113 -51.49 -18.44 17.61
C TYR A 113 -51.19 -17.53 18.81
N VAL A 114 -51.95 -16.45 18.95
CA VAL A 114 -51.82 -15.47 20.02
C VAL A 114 -52.96 -15.69 21.01
N ALA A 115 -52.61 -16.21 22.17
CA ALA A 115 -53.52 -16.46 23.29
C ALA A 115 -53.85 -15.14 24.01
N GLY A 116 -55.14 -14.90 24.29
CA GLY A 116 -55.60 -13.83 25.17
C GLY A 116 -55.18 -14.03 26.64
N GLN A 117 -55.32 -12.98 27.46
CA GLN A 117 -54.88 -12.98 28.87
C GLN A 117 -55.53 -14.08 29.73
N ASP A 118 -56.74 -14.53 29.36
CA ASP A 118 -57.50 -15.55 30.10
C ASP A 118 -57.32 -16.99 29.57
N THR A 119 -56.60 -17.18 28.46
CA THR A 119 -56.39 -18.51 27.87
C THR A 119 -55.18 -19.23 28.50
N ARG A 120 -55.45 -20.16 29.43
CA ARG A 120 -54.42 -21.08 29.97
C ARG A 120 -54.01 -22.12 28.92
N LYS A 121 -52.70 -22.43 28.82
CA LYS A 121 -52.23 -23.67 28.17
C LYS A 121 -52.88 -24.84 28.92
N GLY A 122 -53.87 -25.48 28.31
CA GLY A 122 -54.65 -26.52 28.97
C GLY A 122 -53.77 -27.73 29.28
N ALA A 123 -53.25 -27.83 30.50
CA ALA A 123 -52.83 -29.10 31.06
C ALA A 123 -54.09 -29.93 31.32
N SER A 124 -54.42 -30.80 30.38
CA SER A 124 -55.54 -31.72 30.49
C SER A 124 -55.25 -32.77 31.56
N TYR A 125 -55.73 -32.55 32.78
CA TYR A 125 -55.68 -33.57 33.84
C TYR A 125 -56.75 -34.67 33.67
N LEU A 126 -57.62 -34.58 32.64
CA LEU A 126 -58.77 -35.47 32.46
C LEU A 126 -59.31 -35.59 31.00
N GLY A 127 -58.43 -35.53 30.00
CA GLY A 127 -58.62 -36.21 28.70
C GLY A 127 -59.73 -35.80 27.73
N LEU A 128 -60.46 -34.68 27.85
CA LEU A 128 -61.65 -34.45 26.99
C LEU A 128 -61.80 -33.12 26.22
N LYS A 129 -60.86 -32.17 26.27
CA LYS A 129 -60.92 -30.98 25.38
C LYS A 129 -59.54 -30.64 24.81
N THR A 130 -59.36 -30.86 23.50
CA THR A 130 -58.22 -30.36 22.73
C THR A 130 -58.31 -28.85 22.59
N SER A 131 -57.20 -28.13 22.82
CA SER A 131 -57.17 -26.68 22.68
C SER A 131 -57.33 -26.28 21.20
N VAL A 132 -57.73 -25.02 20.94
CA VAL A 132 -57.79 -24.47 19.58
C VAL A 132 -56.41 -24.55 18.92
N TYR A 133 -55.34 -24.27 19.68
CA TYR A 133 -53.97 -24.44 19.23
C TYR A 133 -53.63 -25.88 18.82
N ASP A 134 -54.02 -26.89 19.62
CA ASP A 134 -53.77 -28.30 19.26
C ASP A 134 -54.51 -28.70 17.97
N LYS A 135 -55.70 -28.13 17.74
CA LYS A 135 -56.45 -28.35 16.50
C LYS A 135 -55.80 -27.68 15.30
N ILE A 136 -55.34 -26.44 15.42
CA ILE A 136 -54.55 -25.75 14.39
C ILE A 136 -53.29 -26.58 14.07
N LYS A 137 -52.58 -27.02 15.11
CA LYS A 137 -51.38 -27.85 14.97
C LYS A 137 -51.68 -29.14 14.20
N ASN A 138 -52.72 -29.87 14.57
CA ASN A 138 -53.11 -31.12 13.91
C ASN A 138 -53.63 -30.91 12.49
N ASP A 139 -54.29 -29.79 12.21
CA ASP A 139 -54.88 -29.51 10.90
C ASP A 139 -53.84 -29.02 9.87
N PHE A 140 -52.80 -28.28 10.30
CA PHE A 140 -51.89 -27.58 9.39
C PHE A 140 -50.43 -28.04 9.44
N ASN A 141 -49.97 -28.76 10.47
CA ASN A 141 -48.65 -29.38 10.43
C ASN A 141 -48.67 -30.64 9.54
N ILE A 142 -48.56 -30.42 8.23
CA ILE A 142 -48.45 -31.50 7.26
C ILE A 142 -46.97 -31.94 7.17
N GLY A 143 -46.68 -33.19 7.55
CA GLY A 143 -45.34 -33.80 7.54
C GLY A 143 -44.62 -33.77 8.90
N LYS A 144 -43.29 -33.95 8.91
CA LYS A 144 -42.46 -33.97 10.14
C LYS A 144 -42.05 -32.58 10.66
N ARG A 145 -42.54 -31.48 10.08
CA ARG A 145 -42.14 -30.11 10.43
C ARG A 145 -43.22 -29.41 11.25
N ASP A 146 -42.82 -28.82 12.37
CA ASP A 146 -43.69 -28.01 13.22
C ASP A 146 -43.68 -26.54 12.78
N ARG A 147 -44.78 -26.05 12.19
CA ARG A 147 -44.93 -24.69 11.66
C ARG A 147 -45.87 -23.80 12.48
N CYS A 148 -46.37 -24.33 13.59
CA CYS A 148 -47.30 -23.62 14.47
C CYS A 148 -46.57 -23.20 15.75
N VAL A 149 -46.79 -21.96 16.19
CA VAL A 149 -46.26 -21.41 17.45
C VAL A 149 -47.40 -20.90 18.30
N HIS A 150 -47.29 -21.08 19.62
CA HIS A 150 -48.16 -20.48 20.61
C HIS A 150 -47.43 -19.30 21.27
N LEU A 151 -48.00 -18.10 21.20
CA LEU A 151 -47.57 -16.91 21.92
C LEU A 151 -48.67 -16.46 22.87
N ARG A 152 -48.29 -16.00 24.06
CA ARG A 152 -49.21 -15.34 24.99
C ARG A 152 -49.08 -13.83 24.85
N SER A 153 -50.19 -13.11 24.77
CA SER A 153 -50.19 -11.63 24.80
C SER A 153 -49.57 -11.13 26.11
N ALA A 154 -48.65 -10.16 26.03
CA ALA A 154 -47.78 -9.76 27.12
C ALA A 154 -48.53 -9.33 28.39
N SER A 155 -48.08 -9.84 29.54
CA SER A 155 -48.19 -9.16 30.85
C SER A 155 -46.77 -8.77 31.23
N SER A 156 -46.61 -7.59 31.82
CA SER A 156 -45.34 -6.85 32.00
C SER A 156 -44.23 -7.54 32.83
N GLU A 157 -44.40 -8.80 33.24
CA GLU A 157 -43.51 -9.45 34.23
C GLU A 157 -42.70 -10.65 33.69
N ASN A 158 -42.95 -11.17 32.48
CA ASN A 158 -42.27 -12.38 31.97
C ASN A 158 -41.61 -12.18 30.59
N ALA A 159 -40.55 -11.36 30.54
CA ALA A 159 -39.79 -11.10 29.31
C ALA A 159 -39.09 -12.35 28.72
N ASP A 160 -38.83 -13.39 29.52
CA ASP A 160 -38.20 -14.65 29.10
C ASP A 160 -39.22 -15.82 29.03
N SER A 161 -40.36 -15.59 28.37
CA SER A 161 -41.31 -16.67 28.13
C SER A 161 -40.73 -17.73 27.18
N GLU A 162 -40.79 -19.01 27.56
CA GLU A 162 -40.41 -20.16 26.69
C GLU A 162 -41.09 -20.09 25.31
N ASP A 163 -42.29 -19.50 25.25
CA ASP A 163 -43.06 -19.30 24.02
C ASP A 163 -42.33 -18.38 23.01
N TRP A 164 -41.67 -17.32 23.50
CA TRP A 164 -40.89 -16.42 22.66
C TRP A 164 -39.59 -17.08 22.19
N VAL A 165 -38.98 -17.95 23.00
CA VAL A 165 -37.80 -18.73 22.60
C VAL A 165 -38.18 -19.73 21.49
N ASP A 166 -39.29 -20.45 21.63
CA ASP A 166 -39.82 -21.34 20.58
C ASP A 166 -40.16 -20.57 19.30
N PHE A 167 -40.83 -19.42 19.42
CA PHE A 167 -41.14 -18.54 18.29
C PHE A 167 -39.89 -18.13 17.51
N ILE A 168 -38.88 -17.62 18.20
CA ILE A 168 -37.64 -17.17 17.59
C ILE A 168 -36.87 -18.34 16.97
N ASN A 169 -36.83 -19.51 17.60
CA ASN A 169 -36.18 -20.69 17.03
C ASN A 169 -36.86 -21.16 15.75
N LYS A 170 -38.20 -21.29 15.76
CA LYS A 170 -38.93 -21.65 14.54
C LYS A 170 -38.82 -20.58 13.45
N MET A 171 -38.68 -19.30 13.83
CA MET A 171 -38.46 -18.21 12.88
C MET A 171 -37.11 -18.37 12.20
N LYS A 172 -36.05 -18.66 12.97
CA LYS A 172 -34.72 -18.97 12.42
C LYS A 172 -34.77 -20.19 11.50
N ASP A 173 -35.44 -21.27 11.91
CA ASP A 173 -35.55 -22.50 11.11
C ASP A 173 -36.31 -22.28 9.78
N GLY A 174 -37.38 -21.48 9.81
CA GLY A 174 -38.14 -21.12 8.61
C GLY A 174 -37.34 -20.27 7.62
N ILE A 175 -36.56 -19.30 8.13
CA ILE A 175 -35.64 -18.49 7.31
C ILE A 175 -34.53 -19.36 6.73
N MET A 176 -33.93 -20.26 7.51
CA MET A 176 -32.87 -21.16 7.02
C MET A 176 -33.38 -22.17 5.99
N THR A 177 -34.60 -22.66 6.15
CA THR A 177 -35.22 -23.59 5.19
C THR A 177 -35.46 -22.92 3.84
N SER A 178 -36.05 -21.73 3.83
CA SER A 178 -36.30 -20.97 2.60
C SER A 178 -34.98 -20.56 1.95
N PHE A 179 -34.00 -20.13 2.73
CA PHE A 179 -32.65 -19.81 2.27
C PHE A 179 -31.96 -21.00 1.60
N ASP A 180 -31.95 -22.17 2.23
CA ASP A 180 -31.31 -23.37 1.68
C ASP A 180 -31.96 -23.77 0.34
N ALA A 181 -33.29 -23.73 0.26
CA ALA A 181 -34.02 -23.98 -0.98
C ALA A 181 -33.66 -22.97 -2.09
N GLN A 182 -33.53 -21.68 -1.76
CA GLN A 182 -33.08 -20.66 -2.73
C GLN A 182 -31.66 -20.93 -3.22
N VAL A 183 -30.73 -21.26 -2.31
CA VAL A 183 -29.34 -21.57 -2.65
C VAL A 183 -29.26 -22.78 -3.57
N GLN A 184 -29.96 -23.88 -3.25
CA GLN A 184 -29.99 -25.08 -4.09
C GLN A 184 -30.55 -24.77 -5.48
N GLN A 185 -31.65 -24.02 -5.58
CA GLN A 185 -32.21 -23.63 -6.86
C GLN A 185 -31.22 -22.84 -7.70
N TYR A 186 -30.59 -21.80 -7.14
CA TYR A 186 -29.62 -20.99 -7.88
C TYR A 186 -28.39 -21.79 -8.29
N GLN A 187 -27.90 -22.70 -7.43
CA GLN A 187 -26.77 -23.58 -7.75
C GLN A 187 -27.10 -24.54 -8.91
N ASP A 188 -28.29 -25.14 -8.90
CA ASP A 188 -28.74 -26.04 -9.96
C ASP A 188 -28.96 -25.30 -11.29
N ASP A 189 -29.60 -24.13 -11.25
CA ASP A 189 -29.80 -23.29 -12.43
C ASP A 189 -28.46 -22.81 -13.01
N THR A 190 -27.52 -22.41 -12.16
CA THR A 190 -26.17 -21.99 -12.58
C THR A 190 -25.40 -23.15 -13.19
N ARG A 191 -25.45 -24.33 -12.57
CA ARG A 191 -24.81 -25.56 -13.09
C ARG A 191 -25.38 -25.93 -14.46
N ARG A 192 -26.70 -25.86 -14.63
CA ARG A 192 -27.37 -26.15 -15.90
C ARG A 192 -26.93 -25.18 -17.01
N LEU A 193 -26.84 -23.88 -16.72
CA LEU A 193 -26.36 -22.90 -17.70
C LEU A 193 -24.86 -23.09 -18.01
N ASP A 194 -24.04 -23.45 -17.02
CA ASP A 194 -22.61 -23.67 -17.22
C ASP A 194 -22.34 -24.89 -18.13
N LEU A 195 -23.11 -25.97 -17.96
CA LEU A 195 -23.05 -27.14 -18.86
C LEU A 195 -23.40 -26.79 -20.32
N GLN A 196 -24.15 -25.71 -20.54
CA GLN A 196 -24.54 -25.24 -21.86
C GLN A 196 -23.56 -24.22 -22.47
N ARG A 197 -22.38 -23.99 -21.86
CA ARG A 197 -21.41 -22.96 -22.29
C ARG A 197 -20.93 -23.11 -23.74
N GLN A 198 -20.90 -24.33 -24.26
CA GLN A 198 -20.51 -24.62 -25.65
C GLN A 198 -21.67 -24.49 -26.66
N MET A 199 -22.91 -24.39 -26.18
CA MET A 199 -24.09 -24.31 -27.05
C MET A 199 -24.24 -22.92 -27.68
N PRO A 200 -24.62 -22.84 -28.98
CA PRO A 200 -24.98 -21.57 -29.61
C PRO A 200 -26.17 -20.92 -28.89
N GLY A 201 -26.06 -19.62 -28.58
CA GLY A 201 -27.09 -18.87 -27.84
C GLY A 201 -26.81 -18.72 -26.34
N TRP A 202 -25.77 -19.35 -25.80
CA TRP A 202 -25.31 -19.09 -24.44
C TRP A 202 -24.77 -17.65 -24.31
N ASN A 203 -25.21 -16.96 -23.25
CA ASN A 203 -24.85 -15.57 -22.97
C ASN A 203 -24.24 -15.44 -21.57
N TYR A 204 -23.02 -14.89 -21.50
CA TYR A 204 -22.31 -14.67 -20.25
C TYR A 204 -23.04 -13.70 -19.30
N CYS A 205 -23.66 -12.62 -19.80
CA CYS A 205 -24.39 -11.67 -18.95
C CYS A 205 -25.61 -12.33 -18.27
N THR A 206 -26.29 -13.25 -18.96
CA THR A 206 -27.38 -14.04 -18.36
C THR A 206 -26.86 -14.98 -17.28
N PHE A 207 -25.75 -15.67 -17.55
CA PHE A 207 -25.07 -16.50 -16.55
C PHE A 207 -24.61 -15.68 -15.33
N PHE A 208 -24.03 -14.50 -15.58
CA PHE A 208 -23.58 -13.57 -14.54
C PHE A 208 -24.72 -13.17 -13.62
N ILE A 209 -25.87 -12.73 -14.18
CA ILE A 209 -27.00 -12.25 -13.38
C ILE A 209 -27.58 -13.36 -12.49
N LEU A 210 -27.64 -14.59 -12.99
CA LEU A 210 -28.11 -15.73 -12.23
C LEU A 210 -27.16 -16.06 -11.06
N LYS A 211 -25.86 -16.15 -11.33
CA LYS A 211 -24.84 -16.45 -10.32
C LYS A 211 -24.63 -15.29 -9.34
N GLU A 212 -24.80 -14.06 -9.79
CA GLU A 212 -24.88 -12.88 -8.91
C GLU A 212 -26.11 -12.96 -7.98
N GLY A 213 -27.24 -13.51 -8.45
CA GLY A 213 -28.40 -13.79 -7.61
C GLY A 213 -28.05 -14.69 -6.42
N LEU A 214 -27.23 -15.72 -6.64
CA LEU A 214 -26.68 -16.56 -5.57
C LEU A 214 -25.79 -15.77 -4.62
N ALA A 215 -24.84 -14.99 -5.16
CA ALA A 215 -23.96 -14.14 -4.36
C ALA A 215 -24.75 -13.17 -3.47
N HIS A 216 -25.84 -12.60 -3.99
CA HIS A 216 -26.69 -11.68 -3.27
C HIS A 216 -27.53 -12.35 -2.18
N THR A 217 -27.93 -13.61 -2.40
CA THR A 217 -28.61 -14.42 -1.38
C THR A 217 -27.67 -14.63 -0.17
N PHE A 218 -26.39 -14.92 -0.42
CA PHE A 218 -25.38 -14.99 0.63
C PHE A 218 -25.14 -13.64 1.33
N GLU A 219 -25.06 -12.54 0.57
CA GLU A 219 -24.91 -11.19 1.12
C GLU A 219 -26.07 -10.82 2.06
N THR A 220 -27.30 -11.16 1.68
CA THR A 220 -28.51 -10.89 2.47
C THR A 220 -28.49 -11.65 3.80
N MET A 221 -27.94 -12.87 3.80
CA MET A 221 -27.72 -13.67 5.02
C MET A 221 -26.43 -13.30 5.76
N THR A 222 -25.73 -12.22 5.37
CA THR A 222 -24.43 -11.78 5.93
C THR A 222 -23.28 -12.79 5.78
N LEU A 223 -23.44 -13.79 4.90
CA LEU A 223 -22.41 -14.77 4.55
C LEU A 223 -21.48 -14.17 3.48
N TYR A 224 -20.74 -13.12 3.85
CA TYR A 224 -19.94 -12.35 2.91
C TYR A 224 -18.79 -13.15 2.29
N GLU A 225 -18.22 -14.15 2.97
CA GLU A 225 -17.17 -15.01 2.40
C GLU A 225 -17.70 -15.85 1.23
N GLU A 226 -18.84 -16.51 1.42
CA GLU A 226 -19.48 -17.32 0.38
C GLU A 226 -19.92 -16.44 -0.80
N SER A 227 -20.39 -15.22 -0.52
CA SER A 227 -20.71 -14.21 -1.54
C SER A 227 -19.45 -13.79 -2.34
N LEU A 228 -18.33 -13.55 -1.66
CA LEU A 228 -17.08 -13.12 -2.30
C LEU A 228 -16.54 -14.20 -3.24
N ILE A 229 -16.58 -15.47 -2.83
CA ILE A 229 -16.19 -16.61 -3.67
C ILE A 229 -16.97 -16.61 -4.99
N GLN A 230 -18.28 -16.33 -4.96
CA GLN A 230 -19.09 -16.28 -6.19
C GLN A 230 -18.61 -15.18 -7.14
N TYR A 231 -18.25 -14.00 -6.61
CA TYR A 231 -17.71 -12.91 -7.44
C TYR A 231 -16.30 -13.20 -7.98
N ASP A 232 -15.45 -13.88 -7.20
CA ASP A 232 -14.11 -14.31 -7.66
C ASP A 232 -14.21 -15.36 -8.78
N GLU A 233 -15.15 -16.31 -8.67
CA GLU A 233 -15.44 -17.26 -9.75
C GLU A 233 -16.02 -16.56 -10.99
N LEU A 234 -16.85 -15.53 -10.80
CA LEU A 234 -17.37 -14.72 -11.90
C LEU A 234 -16.23 -13.97 -12.61
N GLU A 235 -15.29 -13.39 -11.90
CA GLU A 235 -14.11 -12.75 -12.48
C GLU A 235 -13.25 -13.74 -13.29
N ALA A 236 -12.96 -14.91 -12.72
CA ALA A 236 -12.20 -15.95 -13.40
C ALA A 236 -12.90 -16.41 -14.69
N SER A 237 -14.23 -16.64 -14.63
CA SER A 237 -15.02 -17.02 -15.80
C SER A 237 -15.07 -15.91 -16.86
N PHE A 238 -15.13 -14.64 -16.44
CA PHE A 238 -15.06 -13.49 -17.33
C PHE A 238 -13.74 -13.47 -18.12
N PHE A 239 -12.60 -13.65 -17.46
CA PHE A 239 -11.30 -13.67 -18.15
C PHE A 239 -11.14 -14.85 -19.10
N GLN A 240 -11.72 -16.02 -18.79
CA GLN A 240 -11.77 -17.13 -19.74
C GLN A 240 -12.58 -16.77 -20.99
N VAL A 241 -13.79 -16.24 -20.79
CA VAL A 241 -14.66 -15.79 -21.88
C VAL A 241 -13.99 -14.72 -22.74
N LEU A 242 -13.30 -13.77 -22.12
CA LEU A 242 -12.60 -12.69 -22.81
C LEU A 242 -11.48 -13.23 -23.72
N ARG A 243 -10.77 -14.27 -23.30
CA ARG A 243 -9.75 -14.95 -24.11
C ARG A 243 -10.36 -15.78 -25.25
N ASP A 244 -11.44 -16.51 -24.97
CA ASP A 244 -12.02 -17.47 -25.91
C ASP A 244 -12.86 -16.80 -27.02
N LYS A 245 -13.50 -15.65 -26.73
CA LYS A 245 -14.49 -15.01 -27.62
C LYS A 245 -14.32 -13.48 -27.70
N ALA A 246 -13.07 -13.04 -27.77
CA ALA A 246 -12.62 -11.63 -27.82
C ALA A 246 -13.73 -10.65 -28.27
N LEU A 247 -14.32 -9.95 -27.29
CA LEU A 247 -15.21 -8.79 -27.44
C LEU A 247 -16.61 -9.00 -28.05
N ALA A 248 -16.99 -10.20 -28.52
CA ALA A 248 -18.26 -10.39 -29.23
C ALA A 248 -19.53 -10.06 -28.42
N TRP A 249 -19.47 -10.10 -27.08
CA TRP A 249 -20.63 -9.88 -26.20
C TRP A 249 -20.67 -8.53 -25.49
N PHE A 250 -19.52 -7.87 -25.32
CA PHE A 250 -19.43 -6.56 -24.65
C PHE A 250 -19.36 -5.41 -25.67
N GLY A 251 -19.02 -5.71 -26.93
CA GLY A 251 -19.04 -4.80 -28.08
C GLY A 251 -17.97 -3.71 -28.06
N HIS A 252 -17.61 -3.17 -26.89
CA HIS A 252 -16.68 -2.06 -26.73
C HIS A 252 -16.04 -2.06 -25.32
N VAL A 253 -14.90 -1.37 -25.19
CA VAL A 253 -14.18 -1.23 -23.92
C VAL A 253 -14.90 -0.26 -22.98
N GLY A 254 -15.36 0.88 -23.49
CA GLY A 254 -16.05 1.93 -22.72
C GLY A 254 -15.13 2.68 -21.75
N GLY A 255 -15.70 3.32 -20.73
CA GLY A 255 -15.00 4.32 -19.91
C GLY A 255 -15.03 5.73 -20.51
N ASN A 256 -15.91 5.94 -21.49
CA ASN A 256 -15.98 7.17 -22.28
C ASN A 256 -17.01 8.16 -21.72
N SER A 257 -17.70 7.82 -20.63
CA SER A 257 -18.68 8.73 -20.04
C SER A 257 -17.95 9.81 -19.24
N PRO A 258 -18.44 11.07 -19.25
CA PRO A 258 -17.89 12.11 -18.41
C PRO A 258 -17.81 11.67 -16.95
N GLY A 259 -16.64 11.87 -16.31
CA GLY A 259 -16.38 11.47 -14.93
C GLY A 259 -16.02 9.99 -14.70
N ASP A 260 -15.89 9.16 -15.74
CA ASP A 260 -15.31 7.81 -15.60
C ASP A 260 -13.83 7.85 -15.19
N ASP A 261 -13.13 8.95 -15.47
CA ASP A 261 -11.73 9.21 -15.07
C ASP A 261 -11.56 9.48 -13.57
N SER A 262 -12.61 9.93 -12.86
CA SER A 262 -12.45 10.46 -11.50
C SER A 262 -13.44 9.91 -10.47
N SER A 263 -14.44 9.17 -10.93
CA SER A 263 -15.45 8.59 -10.07
C SER A 263 -14.89 7.59 -9.05
N ASN A 264 -15.66 7.40 -7.97
CA ASN A 264 -15.33 6.39 -6.97
C ASN A 264 -15.41 4.97 -7.57
N VAL A 265 -14.25 4.33 -7.73
CA VAL A 265 -14.12 2.96 -8.24
C VAL A 265 -14.80 1.91 -7.35
N LEU A 266 -15.13 2.26 -6.11
CA LEU A 266 -15.85 1.41 -5.16
C LEU A 266 -17.37 1.62 -5.20
N ASP A 267 -17.86 2.59 -5.96
CA ASP A 267 -19.30 2.88 -6.06
C ASP A 267 -19.96 2.03 -7.16
N PHE A 268 -20.49 0.88 -6.77
CA PHE A 268 -21.27 0.00 -7.64
C PHE A 268 -22.70 0.49 -7.93
N LYS A 269 -23.11 1.70 -7.46
CA LYS A 269 -24.41 2.31 -7.74
C LYS A 269 -24.35 3.50 -8.70
N LYS A 270 -23.14 3.91 -9.11
CA LYS A 270 -22.90 5.06 -10.00
C LYS A 270 -23.74 5.00 -11.28
N LYS A 271 -23.71 3.85 -11.95
CA LYS A 271 -24.48 3.57 -13.17
C LYS A 271 -25.48 2.45 -12.87
N PRO A 272 -26.57 2.31 -13.64
CA PRO A 272 -27.48 1.17 -13.52
C PRO A 272 -26.85 -0.10 -14.09
N TYR A 273 -25.72 -0.55 -13.53
CA TYR A 273 -24.89 -1.64 -14.04
C TYR A 273 -25.70 -2.91 -14.26
N ARG A 274 -26.58 -3.28 -13.31
CA ARG A 274 -27.45 -4.45 -13.43
C ARG A 274 -28.41 -4.37 -14.62
N GLU A 275 -28.94 -3.19 -14.93
CA GLU A 275 -29.79 -3.01 -16.11
C GLU A 275 -28.98 -3.10 -17.40
N LEU A 276 -27.77 -2.55 -17.42
CA LEU A 276 -26.86 -2.63 -18.56
C LEU A 276 -26.42 -4.08 -18.83
N ILE A 277 -26.16 -4.86 -17.78
CA ILE A 277 -25.86 -6.29 -17.89
C ILE A 277 -27.07 -7.05 -18.42
N ASN A 278 -28.28 -6.80 -17.89
CA ASN A 278 -29.51 -7.45 -18.36
C ASN A 278 -29.80 -7.15 -19.84
N LYS A 279 -29.51 -5.92 -20.30
CA LYS A 279 -29.68 -5.49 -21.69
C LYS A 279 -28.52 -5.94 -22.60
N ASN A 280 -27.45 -6.50 -22.06
CA ASN A 280 -26.20 -6.83 -22.77
C ASN A 280 -25.52 -5.61 -23.43
N THR A 281 -25.67 -4.42 -22.84
CA THR A 281 -25.08 -3.17 -23.36
C THR A 281 -23.92 -2.66 -22.51
N ILE A 282 -23.55 -3.38 -21.44
CA ILE A 282 -22.46 -2.98 -20.55
C ILE A 282 -21.11 -3.09 -21.25
N SER A 283 -20.22 -2.12 -21.02
CA SER A 283 -18.87 -2.13 -21.55
C SER A 283 -17.93 -3.01 -20.71
N VAL A 284 -16.78 -3.40 -21.26
CA VAL A 284 -15.76 -4.16 -20.51
C VAL A 284 -15.27 -3.37 -19.28
N PHE A 285 -15.01 -2.07 -19.43
CA PHE A 285 -14.58 -1.17 -18.36
C PHE A 285 -15.63 -1.09 -17.24
N ASP A 286 -16.89 -0.84 -17.59
CA ASP A 286 -17.98 -0.69 -16.62
C ASP A 286 -18.26 -2.02 -15.89
N PHE A 287 -18.20 -3.14 -16.62
CA PHE A 287 -18.39 -4.47 -16.03
C PHE A 287 -17.27 -4.82 -15.04
N ARG A 288 -16.01 -4.62 -15.43
CA ARG A 288 -14.85 -4.89 -14.55
C ARG A 288 -14.86 -3.98 -13.33
N SER A 289 -15.22 -2.69 -13.51
CA SER A 289 -15.34 -1.74 -12.39
C SER A 289 -16.45 -2.15 -11.43
N TYR A 290 -17.61 -2.56 -11.95
CA TYR A 290 -18.71 -3.07 -11.13
C TYR A 290 -18.30 -4.30 -10.33
N LEU A 291 -17.67 -5.29 -10.96
CA LEU A 291 -17.22 -6.51 -10.32
C LEU A 291 -16.21 -6.24 -9.20
N PHE A 292 -15.21 -5.41 -9.48
CA PHE A 292 -14.20 -4.99 -8.52
C PHE A 292 -14.81 -4.23 -7.33
N ALA A 293 -15.74 -3.30 -7.59
CA ALA A 293 -16.46 -2.58 -6.55
C ALA A 293 -17.24 -3.52 -5.63
N ARG A 294 -17.89 -4.56 -6.19
CA ARG A 294 -18.62 -5.57 -5.42
C ARG A 294 -17.70 -6.45 -4.57
N GLN A 295 -16.57 -6.90 -5.12
CA GLN A 295 -15.55 -7.65 -4.36
C GLN A 295 -15.00 -6.81 -3.19
N CYS A 296 -14.62 -5.56 -3.46
CA CYS A 296 -14.12 -4.65 -2.42
C CYS A 296 -15.17 -4.38 -1.35
N PHE A 297 -16.43 -4.13 -1.73
CA PHE A 297 -17.51 -3.96 -0.77
C PHE A 297 -17.61 -5.15 0.19
N LEU A 298 -17.55 -6.38 -0.31
CA LEU A 298 -17.60 -7.59 0.51
C LEU A 298 -16.35 -7.74 1.40
N LEU A 299 -15.16 -7.45 0.89
CA LEU A 299 -13.91 -7.45 1.68
C LEU A 299 -13.94 -6.43 2.81
N LEU A 300 -14.49 -5.23 2.57
CA LEU A 300 -14.65 -4.21 3.59
C LEU A 300 -15.69 -4.63 4.65
N LYS A 301 -16.76 -5.36 4.26
CA LYS A 301 -17.70 -5.97 5.22
C LYS A 301 -17.07 -7.09 6.05
N LEU A 302 -16.12 -7.83 5.47
CA LEU A 302 -15.29 -8.83 6.16
C LEU A 302 -14.15 -8.21 6.98
N GLN A 303 -14.03 -6.88 7.01
CA GLN A 303 -12.96 -6.16 7.71
C GLN A 303 -11.55 -6.57 7.22
N ARG A 304 -11.36 -6.74 5.90
CA ARG A 304 -10.08 -7.09 5.26
C ARG A 304 -9.51 -5.95 4.41
N PRO A 305 -9.07 -4.82 5.01
CA PRO A 305 -8.57 -3.66 4.26
C PRO A 305 -7.24 -3.96 3.54
N VAL A 306 -6.38 -4.82 4.10
CA VAL A 306 -5.10 -5.19 3.49
C VAL A 306 -5.31 -5.95 2.17
N GLU A 307 -6.19 -6.95 2.18
CA GLU A 307 -6.54 -7.72 0.97
C GLU A 307 -7.19 -6.83 -0.08
N THR A 308 -8.04 -5.88 0.34
CA THR A 308 -8.65 -4.87 -0.54
C THR A 308 -7.57 -4.05 -1.26
N CYS A 309 -6.56 -3.56 -0.55
CA CYS A 309 -5.45 -2.82 -1.15
C CYS A 309 -4.61 -3.68 -2.12
N ALA A 310 -4.37 -4.95 -1.79
CA ALA A 310 -3.60 -5.85 -2.66
C ALA A 310 -4.35 -6.14 -3.98
N ARG A 311 -5.65 -6.48 -3.90
CA ARG A 311 -6.49 -6.68 -5.10
C ARG A 311 -6.62 -5.39 -5.92
N ALA A 312 -6.67 -4.23 -5.26
CA ALA A 312 -6.69 -2.94 -5.92
C ALA A 312 -5.45 -2.68 -6.79
N GLN A 313 -4.25 -2.98 -6.29
CA GLN A 313 -3.02 -2.79 -7.07
C GLN A 313 -3.03 -3.61 -8.36
N LEU A 314 -3.45 -4.88 -8.28
CA LEU A 314 -3.59 -5.77 -9.44
C LEU A 314 -4.68 -5.30 -10.40
N PHE A 315 -5.83 -4.87 -9.88
CA PHE A 315 -6.91 -4.35 -10.70
C PHE A 315 -6.49 -3.09 -11.47
N ILE A 316 -5.89 -2.12 -10.77
CA ILE A 316 -5.45 -0.84 -11.35
C ILE A 316 -4.38 -1.07 -12.42
N SER A 317 -3.39 -1.93 -12.17
CA SER A 317 -2.35 -2.23 -13.18
C SER A 317 -2.94 -2.89 -14.43
N ASN A 318 -3.82 -3.88 -14.26
CA ASN A 318 -4.46 -4.59 -15.37
C ASN A 318 -5.41 -3.68 -16.17
N MET A 319 -6.18 -2.83 -15.49
CA MET A 319 -7.07 -1.86 -16.14
C MET A 319 -6.26 -0.77 -16.85
N THR A 320 -5.13 -0.34 -16.31
CA THR A 320 -4.26 0.66 -16.95
C THR A 320 -3.81 0.19 -18.33
N VAL A 321 -3.45 -1.08 -18.49
CA VAL A 321 -3.09 -1.65 -19.80
C VAL A 321 -4.28 -1.54 -20.77
N THR A 322 -5.46 -1.99 -20.34
CA THR A 322 -6.69 -1.90 -21.16
C THR A 322 -7.02 -0.45 -21.53
N ILE A 323 -6.89 0.50 -20.61
CA ILE A 323 -7.18 1.93 -20.88
C ILE A 323 -6.14 2.50 -21.86
N LYS A 324 -4.85 2.20 -21.72
CA LYS A 324 -3.79 2.69 -22.60
C LYS A 324 -3.90 2.16 -24.04
N GLU A 325 -4.45 0.97 -24.22
CA GLU A 325 -4.67 0.38 -25.55
C GLU A 325 -5.83 1.06 -26.31
N ASN A 326 -6.68 1.81 -25.63
CA ASN A 326 -7.84 2.48 -26.21
C ASN A 326 -7.67 4.00 -26.20
N ASP A 327 -8.12 4.68 -27.26
CA ASP A 327 -8.06 6.14 -27.30
C ASP A 327 -9.21 6.73 -26.46
N MET A 328 -8.86 7.22 -25.26
CA MET A 328 -9.83 7.79 -24.34
C MET A 328 -10.16 9.24 -24.70
N PRO A 329 -11.43 9.66 -24.50
CA PRO A 329 -11.92 10.98 -24.93
C PRO A 329 -11.42 12.13 -24.04
N VAL A 330 -10.95 11.84 -22.83
CA VAL A 330 -10.46 12.84 -21.87
C VAL A 330 -8.94 12.92 -21.92
N GLU A 331 -8.40 14.13 -21.86
CA GLU A 331 -6.95 14.35 -21.73
C GLU A 331 -6.43 13.83 -20.37
N ASP A 332 -5.27 13.18 -20.36
CA ASP A 332 -4.65 12.62 -19.15
C ASP A 332 -5.57 11.68 -18.34
N TYR A 333 -6.47 10.98 -19.05
CA TYR A 333 -7.45 10.06 -18.46
C TYR A 333 -6.79 9.00 -17.56
N VAL A 334 -5.69 8.39 -18.02
CA VAL A 334 -5.00 7.30 -17.30
C VAL A 334 -4.48 7.81 -15.96
N GLU A 335 -3.81 8.95 -15.96
CA GLU A 335 -3.25 9.60 -14.78
C GLU A 335 -4.37 10.00 -13.79
N SER A 336 -5.45 10.62 -14.29
CA SER A 336 -6.62 10.99 -13.48
C SER A 336 -7.28 9.76 -12.84
N TRP A 337 -7.45 8.69 -13.61
CA TRP A 337 -8.10 7.45 -13.17
C TRP A 337 -7.30 6.71 -12.11
N ILE A 338 -6.00 6.49 -12.34
CA ILE A 338 -5.15 5.80 -11.36
C ILE A 338 -5.09 6.60 -10.05
N PHE A 339 -4.90 7.91 -10.14
CA PHE A 339 -4.85 8.77 -8.96
C PHE A 339 -6.17 8.71 -8.16
N SER A 340 -7.30 8.82 -8.84
CA SER A 340 -8.62 8.80 -8.21
C SER A 340 -8.90 7.42 -7.61
N ALA A 341 -8.61 6.33 -8.32
CA ALA A 341 -8.78 4.97 -7.81
C ALA A 341 -7.95 4.70 -6.54
N CYS A 342 -6.66 5.02 -6.55
CA CYS A 342 -5.78 4.84 -5.39
C CYS A 342 -6.26 5.64 -4.17
N THR A 343 -6.62 6.91 -4.36
CA THR A 343 -7.06 7.79 -3.26
C THR A 343 -8.39 7.34 -2.66
N ASN A 344 -9.36 6.95 -3.50
CA ASN A 344 -10.65 6.45 -3.05
C ASN A 344 -10.53 5.19 -2.19
N ILE A 345 -9.68 4.24 -2.60
CA ILE A 345 -9.46 2.99 -1.88
C ILE A 345 -8.77 3.23 -0.53
N VAL A 346 -7.75 4.10 -0.51
CA VAL A 346 -7.07 4.46 0.75
C VAL A 346 -8.06 5.11 1.72
N ASN A 347 -8.91 6.04 1.24
CA ASN A 347 -9.86 6.75 2.09
C ASN A 347 -10.93 5.83 2.71
N GLU A 348 -11.39 4.80 1.99
CA GLU A 348 -12.37 3.83 2.53
C GLU A 348 -11.72 2.80 3.47
N CYS A 349 -10.49 2.35 3.19
CA CYS A 349 -9.80 1.35 4.01
C CYS A 349 -9.23 1.92 5.32
N GLU A 350 -8.81 3.19 5.34
CA GLU A 350 -8.14 3.83 6.48
C GLU A 350 -8.96 3.81 7.79
N PRO A 351 -10.26 4.20 7.82
CA PRO A 351 -11.05 4.14 9.05
C PRO A 351 -11.24 2.71 9.57
N ILE A 352 -11.37 1.73 8.67
CA ILE A 352 -11.55 0.31 9.05
C ILE A 352 -10.25 -0.23 9.65
N ALA A 353 -9.10 0.06 9.03
CA ALA A 353 -7.80 -0.34 9.55
C ALA A 353 -7.51 0.28 10.92
N ALA A 354 -7.87 1.55 11.14
CA ALA A 354 -7.74 2.23 12.42
C ALA A 354 -8.61 1.58 13.51
N HIS A 355 -9.85 1.19 13.17
CA HIS A 355 -10.72 0.48 14.10
C HIS A 355 -10.16 -0.90 14.48
N LEU A 356 -9.68 -1.67 13.50
CA LEU A 356 -9.07 -2.99 13.72
C LEU A 356 -7.79 -2.93 14.57
N ALA A 357 -6.99 -1.88 14.40
CA ALA A 357 -5.77 -1.68 15.17
C ALA A 357 -6.02 -1.55 16.68
N THR A 358 -7.24 -1.22 17.11
CA THR A 358 -7.62 -1.17 18.53
C THR A 358 -7.62 -2.57 19.16
N GLY A 359 -7.99 -3.60 18.38
CA GLY A 359 -8.02 -4.99 18.85
C GLY A 359 -6.77 -5.80 18.48
N ASN A 360 -6.14 -5.49 17.35
CA ASN A 360 -4.94 -6.17 16.89
C ASN A 360 -3.95 -5.16 16.27
N PRO A 361 -2.92 -4.72 17.01
CA PRO A 361 -1.98 -3.71 16.55
C PRO A 361 -1.08 -4.19 15.39
N ASP A 362 -0.90 -5.50 15.21
CA ASP A 362 0.01 -6.07 14.20
C ASP A 362 -0.50 -5.88 12.77
N ILE A 363 -1.80 -5.62 12.59
CA ILE A 363 -2.41 -5.36 11.28
C ILE A 363 -1.94 -3.99 10.72
N LEU A 364 -1.64 -3.03 11.60
CA LEU A 364 -1.38 -1.65 11.20
C LEU A 364 -0.11 -1.49 10.36
N PRO A 365 1.06 -2.08 10.71
CA PRO A 365 2.24 -2.09 9.85
C PRO A 365 1.98 -2.67 8.45
N ILE A 366 1.23 -3.78 8.37
CA ILE A 366 0.93 -4.46 7.10
C ILE A 366 0.01 -3.59 6.22
N TYR A 367 -1.01 -2.98 6.82
CA TYR A 367 -1.88 -2.05 6.11
C TYR A 367 -1.14 -0.80 5.66
N ASN A 368 -0.28 -0.23 6.52
CA ASN A 368 0.50 0.96 6.19
C ASN A 368 1.45 0.74 5.01
N ALA A 369 2.04 -0.46 4.88
CA ALA A 369 2.81 -0.83 3.70
C ALA A 369 1.95 -0.81 2.42
N ALA A 370 0.79 -1.48 2.43
CA ALA A 370 -0.09 -1.54 1.26
C ALA A 370 -0.67 -0.16 0.89
N LYS A 371 -1.00 0.66 1.89
CA LYS A 371 -1.42 2.06 1.73
C LYS A 371 -0.30 2.89 1.10
N ALA A 372 0.93 2.79 1.60
CA ALA A 372 2.07 3.55 1.07
C ALA A 372 2.32 3.20 -0.41
N ASP A 373 2.23 1.92 -0.78
CA ASP A 373 2.41 1.48 -2.17
C ASP A 373 1.33 2.08 -3.11
N LEU A 374 0.05 2.15 -2.67
CA LEU A 374 -1.01 2.83 -3.43
C LEU A 374 -0.79 4.35 -3.53
N LEU A 375 -0.31 4.99 -2.46
CA LEU A 375 -0.03 6.43 -2.46
C LEU A 375 1.15 6.78 -3.38
N ILE A 376 2.19 5.94 -3.43
CA ILE A 376 3.28 6.08 -4.40
C ILE A 376 2.78 5.89 -5.82
N LEU A 377 1.89 4.93 -6.08
CA LEU A 377 1.30 4.74 -7.41
C LEU A 377 0.51 5.99 -7.87
N ALA A 378 -0.21 6.64 -6.96
CA ALA A 378 -0.86 7.92 -7.21
C ALA A 378 0.16 9.06 -7.43
N ARG A 379 1.22 9.15 -6.61
CA ARG A 379 2.31 10.14 -6.75
C ARG A 379 2.99 10.05 -8.12
N LYS A 380 3.23 8.83 -8.61
CA LYS A 380 3.81 8.62 -9.95
C LYS A 380 2.96 9.20 -11.08
N GLN A 381 1.64 9.36 -10.89
CA GLN A 381 0.81 10.06 -11.87
C GLN A 381 1.01 11.56 -11.81
N LEU A 382 1.25 12.12 -10.61
CA LEU A 382 1.65 13.53 -10.48
C LEU A 382 3.02 13.80 -11.11
N ASP A 383 3.96 12.85 -11.08
CA ASP A 383 5.24 12.99 -11.80
C ASP A 383 5.00 13.22 -13.30
N LYS A 384 4.18 12.37 -13.91
CA LYS A 384 3.85 12.47 -15.35
C LYS A 384 3.09 13.75 -15.68
N LEU A 385 2.05 14.08 -14.91
CA LEU A 385 1.28 15.31 -15.10
C LEU A 385 2.15 16.55 -14.90
N GLY A 386 3.00 16.54 -13.89
CA GLY A 386 3.90 17.63 -13.57
C GLY A 386 4.91 17.89 -14.68
N VAL A 387 5.51 16.85 -15.26
CA VAL A 387 6.43 17.02 -16.40
C VAL A 387 5.67 17.47 -17.66
N LYS A 388 4.51 16.87 -17.96
CA LYS A 388 3.72 17.21 -19.14
C LYS A 388 3.24 18.66 -19.14
N HIS A 389 2.80 19.16 -17.98
CA HIS A 389 2.26 20.53 -17.81
C HIS A 389 3.32 21.54 -17.34
N GLY A 390 4.61 21.16 -17.29
CA GLY A 390 5.72 22.07 -16.99
C GLY A 390 5.90 22.45 -15.51
N HIS A 391 5.22 21.77 -14.58
CA HIS A 391 5.42 21.96 -13.13
C HIS A 391 6.68 21.26 -12.62
N LEU A 392 7.14 20.20 -13.27
CA LEU A 392 8.34 19.43 -12.91
C LEU A 392 9.33 19.37 -14.08
N PRO A 393 10.64 19.31 -13.81
CA PRO A 393 11.65 19.19 -14.86
C PRO A 393 11.63 17.79 -15.48
N ASP A 394 11.87 17.69 -16.79
CA ASP A 394 12.05 16.42 -17.51
C ASP A 394 13.45 15.83 -17.23
N SER A 395 13.69 15.49 -15.96
CA SER A 395 14.95 14.93 -15.48
C SER A 395 14.69 13.86 -14.41
N THR A 396 15.64 12.97 -14.20
CA THR A 396 15.56 11.92 -13.17
C THR A 396 15.43 12.54 -11.76
N PRO A 397 14.44 12.14 -10.94
CA PRO A 397 13.60 10.94 -11.06
C PRO A 397 12.23 11.12 -11.75
N PHE A 398 11.80 12.34 -12.07
CA PHE A 398 10.41 12.63 -12.49
C PHE A 398 10.02 12.01 -13.84
N ASN A 399 10.99 11.81 -14.73
CA ASN A 399 10.73 11.26 -16.06
C ASN A 399 10.86 9.73 -16.16
N MET A 400 11.16 9.04 -15.06
CA MET A 400 11.36 7.58 -15.05
C MET A 400 10.08 6.80 -15.40
N HIS A 401 8.92 7.39 -15.15
CA HIS A 401 7.62 6.76 -15.33
C HIS A 401 6.83 7.32 -16.53
N ILE A 402 7.47 8.14 -17.35
CA ILE A 402 6.89 8.68 -18.58
C ILE A 402 7.11 7.66 -19.70
N ASP A 403 6.03 7.28 -20.40
CA ASP A 403 6.12 6.39 -21.55
C ASP A 403 6.83 7.13 -22.70
N LYS A 404 8.16 6.95 -22.84
CA LYS A 404 8.97 7.57 -23.90
C LYS A 404 8.77 6.96 -25.30
N ASN A 405 7.81 6.04 -25.48
CA ASN A 405 7.68 5.26 -26.70
C ASN A 405 6.93 6.06 -27.80
N PRO A 406 7.61 6.55 -28.87
CA PRO A 406 6.97 7.37 -29.91
C PRO A 406 6.05 6.56 -30.83
N ASN A 407 6.18 5.23 -30.83
CA ASN A 407 5.43 4.33 -31.71
C ASN A 407 3.99 4.04 -31.26
N SER A 408 3.58 4.43 -30.04
CA SER A 408 2.14 4.37 -29.67
C SER A 408 1.35 5.49 -30.37
N LYS A 409 1.98 6.63 -30.66
CA LYS A 409 1.36 7.75 -31.40
C LYS A 409 1.29 7.53 -32.91
N LYS A 410 2.13 6.66 -33.49
CA LYS A 410 2.22 6.45 -34.96
C LYS A 410 1.35 5.34 -35.54
N ARG A 411 0.69 4.48 -34.73
CA ARG A 411 -0.18 3.41 -35.26
C ARG A 411 -1.59 3.88 -35.66
N PHE A 412 -1.98 5.12 -35.36
CA PHE A 412 -3.34 5.62 -35.61
C PHE A 412 -3.41 6.93 -36.43
N SER A 413 -2.32 7.38 -37.06
CA SER A 413 -2.37 8.51 -37.99
C SER A 413 -2.63 8.05 -39.44
N SER A 414 -3.68 7.24 -39.62
CA SER A 414 -4.30 7.05 -40.93
C SER A 414 -5.80 7.32 -40.80
N GLY A 415 -6.17 8.60 -40.79
CA GLY A 415 -7.52 9.04 -41.16
C GLY A 415 -8.53 9.37 -40.06
N ALA A 416 -8.15 9.55 -38.79
CA ALA A 416 -9.08 10.07 -37.78
C ALA A 416 -8.95 11.61 -37.66
N GLU A 417 -10.07 12.31 -37.84
CA GLU A 417 -10.23 13.74 -37.54
C GLU A 417 -9.76 14.03 -36.10
N VAL A 418 -9.08 15.17 -35.91
CA VAL A 418 -8.61 15.62 -34.59
C VAL A 418 -9.83 16.01 -33.75
N THR A 419 -10.39 15.07 -33.00
CA THR A 419 -11.38 15.36 -31.96
C THR A 419 -10.66 16.04 -30.78
N GLU A 420 -11.08 17.27 -30.45
CA GLU A 420 -10.63 17.95 -29.22
C GLU A 420 -10.99 17.07 -28.01
N LYS A 421 -9.99 16.70 -27.21
CA LYS A 421 -10.20 15.89 -26.01
C LYS A 421 -10.84 16.74 -24.91
N GLU A 422 -11.77 16.16 -24.17
CA GLU A 422 -12.39 16.82 -23.03
C GLU A 422 -11.38 17.02 -21.89
N PRO A 423 -11.48 18.11 -21.11
CA PRO A 423 -10.60 18.32 -19.96
C PRO A 423 -10.89 17.30 -18.84
N MET A 424 -9.87 16.95 -18.04
CA MET A 424 -10.01 16.06 -16.88
C MET A 424 -11.21 16.44 -15.99
N THR A 425 -11.92 15.45 -15.45
CA THR A 425 -13.09 15.72 -14.59
C THR A 425 -12.69 15.94 -13.14
N ASN A 426 -11.57 15.36 -12.68
CA ASN A 426 -11.12 15.50 -11.28
C ASN A 426 -10.73 16.95 -10.94
N GLN A 427 -11.57 17.65 -10.18
CA GLN A 427 -11.34 19.05 -9.82
C GLN A 427 -9.99 19.28 -9.11
N LYS A 428 -9.58 18.40 -8.19
CA LYS A 428 -8.32 18.58 -7.45
C LYS A 428 -7.10 18.48 -8.38
N LEU A 429 -7.14 17.56 -9.34
CA LEU A 429 -6.07 17.42 -10.33
C LEU A 429 -6.07 18.57 -11.33
N ARG A 430 -7.24 19.07 -11.75
CA ARG A 430 -7.32 20.28 -12.59
C ARG A 430 -6.72 21.48 -11.88
N GLU A 431 -7.07 21.71 -10.62
CA GLU A 431 -6.49 22.79 -9.81
C GLU A 431 -4.98 22.64 -9.68
N ALA A 432 -4.49 21.41 -9.48
CA ALA A 432 -3.05 21.12 -9.44
C ALA A 432 -2.35 21.35 -10.80
N VAL A 433 -3.01 21.06 -11.93
CA VAL A 433 -2.45 21.31 -13.26
C VAL A 433 -2.40 22.81 -13.59
N VAL A 434 -3.34 23.61 -13.07
CA VAL A 434 -3.34 25.06 -13.30
C VAL A 434 -2.42 25.80 -12.32
N SER A 435 -2.44 25.44 -11.04
CA SER A 435 -1.71 26.13 -9.98
C SER A 435 -0.51 25.33 -9.48
N ARG A 436 0.68 25.93 -9.63
CA ARG A 436 1.94 25.38 -9.10
C ARG A 436 1.89 25.16 -7.58
N GLU A 437 1.25 26.07 -6.83
CA GLU A 437 1.11 25.92 -5.37
C GLU A 437 0.21 24.74 -5.00
N ALA A 438 -0.90 24.56 -5.73
CA ALA A 438 -1.81 23.43 -5.51
C ALA A 438 -1.13 22.10 -5.86
N PHE A 439 -0.35 22.06 -6.94
CA PHE A 439 0.50 20.93 -7.30
C PHE A 439 1.49 20.59 -6.17
N ASP A 440 2.26 21.57 -5.71
CA ASP A 440 3.29 21.39 -4.70
C ASP A 440 2.70 20.88 -3.38
N LYS A 441 1.55 21.43 -2.96
CA LYS A 441 0.83 20.96 -1.77
C LYS A 441 0.38 19.51 -1.91
N MET A 442 -0.18 19.15 -3.06
CA MET A 442 -0.66 17.79 -3.31
C MET A 442 0.49 16.77 -3.37
N TYR A 443 1.56 17.13 -4.08
CA TYR A 443 2.76 16.32 -4.24
C TYR A 443 3.42 16.03 -2.88
N MET A 444 3.59 17.06 -2.06
CA MET A 444 4.16 16.94 -0.72
C MET A 444 3.24 16.16 0.23
N ALA A 445 1.92 16.37 0.16
CA ALA A 445 0.96 15.66 1.00
C ALA A 445 0.95 14.15 0.74
N LEU A 446 0.94 13.73 -0.53
CA LEU A 446 1.00 12.31 -0.88
C LEU A 446 2.34 11.67 -0.49
N SER A 447 3.45 12.33 -0.82
CA SER A 447 4.79 11.82 -0.54
C SER A 447 5.02 11.65 0.97
N THR A 448 4.62 12.63 1.78
CA THR A 448 4.76 12.58 3.24
C THR A 448 3.85 11.50 3.86
N ARG A 449 2.61 11.34 3.37
CA ARG A 449 1.73 10.25 3.82
C ARG A 449 2.29 8.88 3.46
N ALA A 450 2.92 8.73 2.30
CA ALA A 450 3.55 7.47 1.87
C ALA A 450 4.77 7.12 2.73
N ILE A 451 5.67 8.09 2.98
CA ILE A 451 6.85 7.93 3.86
C ILE A 451 6.43 7.50 5.26
N LYS A 452 5.46 8.19 5.86
CA LYS A 452 4.92 7.81 7.18
C LYS A 452 4.41 6.38 7.19
N GLY A 453 3.75 5.93 6.11
CA GLY A 453 3.32 4.54 5.97
C GLY A 453 4.49 3.56 5.88
N TYR A 454 5.55 3.89 5.13
CA TYR A 454 6.74 3.05 5.03
C TYR A 454 7.51 2.96 6.35
N ASP A 455 7.69 4.07 7.05
CA ASP A 455 8.34 4.11 8.36
C ASP A 455 7.58 3.25 9.38
N GLN A 456 6.25 3.38 9.42
CA GLN A 456 5.39 2.58 10.30
C GLN A 456 5.33 1.09 9.93
N SER A 457 5.82 0.72 8.74
CA SER A 457 5.89 -0.67 8.27
C SER A 457 7.32 -1.25 8.28
N ASN A 458 8.29 -0.51 8.82
CA ASN A 458 9.72 -0.85 8.80
C ASN A 458 10.31 -1.08 7.40
N ARG A 459 9.72 -0.48 6.35
CA ARG A 459 10.21 -0.56 4.96
C ARG A 459 11.20 0.57 4.67
N VAL A 460 12.35 0.53 5.33
CA VAL A 460 13.36 1.61 5.30
C VAL A 460 13.80 1.98 3.88
N ARG A 461 14.02 0.99 3.00
CA ARG A 461 14.46 1.25 1.61
C ARG A 461 13.43 2.02 0.79
N SER A 462 12.15 1.64 0.92
CA SER A 462 11.05 2.31 0.21
C SER A 462 10.84 3.74 0.73
N ALA A 463 10.97 3.95 2.05
CA ALA A 463 10.97 5.28 2.66
C ALA A 463 12.12 6.14 2.13
N LEU A 464 13.34 5.60 2.08
CA LEU A 464 14.52 6.31 1.55
C LEU A 464 14.34 6.70 0.08
N CYS A 465 13.80 5.81 -0.76
CA CYS A 465 13.51 6.16 -2.15
C CYS A 465 12.55 7.34 -2.25
N ALA A 466 11.46 7.33 -1.47
CA ALA A 466 10.51 8.44 -1.43
C ALA A 466 11.12 9.74 -0.85
N HIS A 467 12.04 9.65 0.11
CA HIS A 467 12.82 10.79 0.58
C HIS A 467 13.70 11.39 -0.52
N GLY A 468 14.33 10.55 -1.36
CA GLY A 468 15.13 11.00 -2.50
C GLY A 468 14.30 11.73 -3.57
N ASP A 469 13.06 11.27 -3.79
CA ASP A 469 12.09 11.94 -4.67
C ASP A 469 11.70 13.32 -4.11
N ILE A 470 11.44 13.43 -2.80
CA ILE A 470 11.17 14.72 -2.14
C ILE A 470 12.38 15.64 -2.21
N ALA A 471 13.59 15.13 -1.99
CA ALA A 471 14.81 15.93 -2.06
C ALA A 471 15.00 16.50 -3.47
N SER A 472 14.83 15.66 -4.50
CA SER A 472 14.87 16.10 -5.91
C SER A 472 13.78 17.14 -6.22
N PHE A 473 12.59 16.99 -5.61
CA PHE A 473 11.49 17.94 -5.77
C PHE A 473 11.80 19.30 -5.14
N LYS A 474 12.34 19.31 -3.91
CA LYS A 474 12.76 20.55 -3.24
C LYS A 474 13.92 21.23 -3.98
N PHE A 475 14.84 20.45 -4.53
CA PHE A 475 15.91 20.94 -5.38
C PHE A 475 15.38 21.67 -6.63
N ALA A 476 14.37 21.10 -7.30
CA ALA A 476 13.68 21.72 -8.44
C ALA A 476 12.85 22.97 -8.06
N ARG A 477 12.69 23.24 -6.77
CA ARG A 477 12.02 24.43 -6.21
C ARG A 477 13.01 25.41 -5.58
N GLU A 478 14.31 25.24 -5.82
CA GLU A 478 15.38 26.10 -5.30
C GLU A 478 15.46 26.14 -3.76
N LYS A 479 14.81 25.18 -3.08
CA LYS A 479 14.91 24.98 -1.63
C LYS A 479 16.10 24.09 -1.31
N TYR A 480 17.29 24.59 -1.64
CA TYR A 480 18.54 23.83 -1.56
C TYR A 480 18.90 23.44 -0.13
N ASP A 481 18.53 24.25 0.87
CA ASP A 481 18.79 23.98 2.29
C ASP A 481 18.04 22.73 2.78
N GLU A 482 16.74 22.66 2.49
CA GLU A 482 15.91 21.53 2.88
C GLU A 482 16.27 20.27 2.08
N ALA A 483 16.63 20.43 0.80
CA ALA A 483 17.07 19.32 -0.05
C ALA A 483 18.40 18.73 0.44
N ALA A 484 19.39 19.57 0.74
CA ALA A 484 20.70 19.14 1.23
C ALA A 484 20.60 18.38 2.55
N ARG A 485 19.78 18.82 3.50
CA ARG A 485 19.54 18.10 4.78
C ARG A 485 19.01 16.68 4.57
N ILE A 486 18.06 16.52 3.64
CA ILE A 486 17.50 15.19 3.34
C ILE A 486 18.57 14.33 2.68
N LEU A 487 19.28 14.85 1.68
CA LEU A 487 20.33 14.12 0.95
C LEU A 487 21.45 13.67 1.89
N ASP A 488 21.93 14.54 2.78
CA ASP A 488 22.99 14.24 3.74
C ASP A 488 22.60 13.08 4.70
N SER A 489 21.35 13.11 5.19
CA SER A 489 20.82 12.01 6.01
C SER A 489 20.70 10.68 5.26
N MET A 490 20.61 10.72 3.93
CA MET A 490 20.51 9.54 3.08
C MET A 490 21.89 9.00 2.70
N THR A 491 22.84 9.87 2.34
CA THR A 491 24.21 9.48 1.98
C THR A 491 24.87 8.73 3.12
N TRP A 492 24.75 9.24 4.35
CA TRP A 492 25.27 8.55 5.54
C TRP A 492 24.71 7.11 5.68
N ARG A 493 23.39 6.93 5.50
CA ARG A 493 22.75 5.61 5.62
C ARG A 493 23.13 4.64 4.50
N TYR A 494 23.30 5.13 3.28
CA TYR A 494 23.74 4.29 2.16
C TYR A 494 25.23 3.96 2.23
N GLY A 495 26.07 4.88 2.73
CA GLY A 495 27.50 4.67 2.96
C GLY A 495 27.76 3.63 4.05
N ASP A 496 27.01 3.66 5.15
CA ASP A 496 27.06 2.63 6.21
C ASP A 496 26.71 1.23 5.68
N GLN A 497 25.79 1.15 4.71
CA GLN A 497 25.39 -0.11 4.06
C GLN A 497 26.24 -0.48 2.83
N HIS A 498 27.31 0.26 2.54
CA HIS A 498 28.22 0.06 1.40
C HIS A 498 27.55 0.08 0.01
N TRP A 499 26.49 0.88 -0.17
CA TRP A 499 25.86 1.11 -1.49
C TRP A 499 26.48 2.31 -2.21
N SER A 500 27.79 2.23 -2.47
CA SER A 500 28.62 3.34 -2.96
C SER A 500 28.12 3.97 -4.27
N PHE A 501 27.50 3.18 -5.16
CA PHE A 501 26.91 3.70 -6.41
C PHE A 501 25.74 4.67 -6.16
N ILE A 502 24.81 4.30 -5.25
CA ILE A 502 23.66 5.14 -4.91
C ILE A 502 24.12 6.33 -4.07
N GLU A 503 25.04 6.10 -3.14
CA GLU A 503 25.67 7.16 -2.34
C GLU A 503 26.30 8.22 -3.25
N ASN A 504 27.10 7.82 -4.25
CA ASN A 504 27.73 8.73 -5.20
C ASN A 504 26.69 9.53 -6.00
N ALA A 505 25.62 8.90 -6.47
CA ALA A 505 24.55 9.60 -7.17
C ALA A 505 23.86 10.68 -6.30
N LEU A 506 23.65 10.40 -5.02
CA LEU A 506 23.08 11.35 -4.05
C LEU A 506 24.08 12.45 -3.67
N LEU A 507 25.35 12.10 -3.47
CA LEU A 507 26.43 13.04 -3.16
C LEU A 507 26.65 14.06 -4.28
N ARG A 508 26.52 13.67 -5.56
CA ARG A 508 26.58 14.60 -6.69
C ARG A 508 25.52 15.70 -6.57
N LYS A 509 24.27 15.31 -6.31
CA LYS A 509 23.16 16.25 -6.10
C LYS A 509 23.36 17.08 -4.83
N CYS A 510 23.91 16.48 -3.76
CA CYS A 510 24.21 17.19 -2.51
C CYS A 510 25.31 18.25 -2.72
N ALA A 511 26.39 17.89 -3.40
CA ALA A 511 27.48 18.80 -3.75
C ALA A 511 26.97 19.97 -4.61
N GLU A 512 26.14 19.71 -5.63
CA GLU A 512 25.53 20.77 -6.42
C GLU A 512 24.64 21.70 -5.56
N ALA A 513 23.87 21.15 -4.62
CA ALA A 513 23.04 21.94 -3.70
C ALA A 513 23.90 22.82 -2.79
N GLN A 514 24.97 22.28 -2.20
CA GLN A 514 25.86 23.03 -1.32
C GLN A 514 26.65 24.12 -2.07
N LYS A 515 27.07 23.85 -3.31
CA LYS A 515 27.71 24.84 -4.18
C LYS A 515 26.77 26.03 -4.46
N LYS A 516 25.48 25.76 -4.71
CA LYS A 516 24.45 26.80 -4.89
C LYS A 516 24.13 27.59 -3.61
N LEU A 517 24.29 26.97 -2.44
CA LEU A 517 24.14 27.64 -1.14
C LEU A 517 25.37 28.47 -0.73
N GLY A 518 26.51 28.31 -1.42
CA GLY A 518 27.79 28.94 -1.04
C GLY A 518 28.46 28.27 0.17
N ASN A 519 28.03 27.07 0.56
CA ASN A 519 28.59 26.33 1.68
C ASN A 519 29.84 25.53 1.24
N THR A 520 30.97 26.22 1.08
CA THR A 520 32.22 25.63 0.57
C THR A 520 32.69 24.44 1.40
N ARG A 521 32.57 24.50 2.74
CA ARG A 521 33.01 23.42 3.63
C ARG A 521 32.24 22.12 3.37
N GLN A 522 30.90 22.17 3.43
CA GLN A 522 30.07 20.99 3.21
C GLN A 522 30.17 20.47 1.77
N PHE A 523 30.35 21.36 0.79
CA PHE A 523 30.65 20.98 -0.58
C PHE A 523 31.92 20.12 -0.66
N LEU A 524 33.02 20.56 -0.03
CA LEU A 524 34.29 19.83 -0.01
C LEU A 524 34.16 18.50 0.73
N GLU A 525 33.38 18.43 1.81
CA GLU A 525 33.11 17.17 2.49
C GLU A 525 32.37 16.16 1.58
N CYS A 526 31.41 16.61 0.77
CA CYS A 526 30.76 15.76 -0.23
C CYS A 526 31.74 15.30 -1.33
N VAL A 527 32.59 16.21 -1.83
CA VAL A 527 33.59 15.90 -2.87
C VAL A 527 34.64 14.91 -2.35
N LEU A 528 35.13 15.09 -1.13
CA LEU A 528 36.06 14.15 -0.50
C LEU A 528 35.44 12.76 -0.34
N THR A 529 34.15 12.69 -0.01
CA THR A 529 33.42 11.41 0.10
C THR A 529 33.22 10.76 -1.27
N LEU A 530 32.97 11.55 -2.32
CA LEU A 530 32.93 11.05 -3.70
C LEU A 530 34.28 10.46 -4.11
N LEU A 531 35.39 11.19 -3.88
CA LEU A 531 36.74 10.74 -4.22
C LEU A 531 37.19 9.53 -3.40
N LYS A 532 36.70 9.38 -2.16
CA LYS A 532 36.86 8.14 -1.39
C LYS A 532 36.26 6.94 -2.12
N ASN A 533 35.16 7.12 -2.83
CA ASN A 533 34.49 6.10 -3.64
C ASN A 533 34.93 6.15 -5.12
N ALA A 534 36.16 6.58 -5.42
CA ALA A 534 36.68 6.76 -6.79
C ALA A 534 36.58 5.51 -7.68
N SER A 535 36.54 4.30 -7.10
CA SER A 535 36.37 3.04 -7.86
C SER A 535 35.07 2.97 -8.66
N GLU A 536 34.03 3.70 -8.24
CA GLU A 536 32.70 3.73 -8.87
C GLU A 536 32.50 4.98 -9.76
N LEU A 537 33.53 5.82 -9.92
CA LEU A 537 33.52 7.03 -10.73
C LEU A 537 34.21 6.77 -12.08
N SER A 538 33.74 7.46 -13.13
CA SER A 538 34.51 7.49 -14.38
C SER A 538 35.78 8.34 -14.22
N SER A 539 36.80 8.08 -15.03
CA SER A 539 38.07 8.83 -14.98
C SER A 539 37.84 10.34 -15.15
N GLU A 540 36.96 10.73 -16.08
CA GLU A 540 36.63 12.14 -16.33
C GLU A 540 35.97 12.82 -15.12
N GLU A 541 35.09 12.10 -14.42
CA GLU A 541 34.42 12.63 -13.23
C GLU A 541 35.36 12.71 -12.04
N ALA A 542 36.21 11.70 -11.85
CA ALA A 542 37.23 11.72 -10.82
C ALA A 542 38.20 12.89 -11.05
N GLU A 543 38.59 13.18 -12.29
CA GLU A 543 39.38 14.35 -12.64
C GLU A 543 38.64 15.67 -12.36
N PHE A 544 37.36 15.76 -12.74
CA PHE A 544 36.54 16.94 -12.50
C PHE A 544 36.43 17.27 -11.00
N TYR A 545 36.09 16.28 -10.17
CA TYR A 545 35.99 16.47 -8.72
C TYR A 545 37.33 16.71 -8.05
N THR A 546 38.42 16.15 -8.58
CA THR A 546 39.78 16.43 -8.11
C THR A 546 40.17 17.89 -8.38
N ASN A 547 39.84 18.43 -9.56
CA ASN A 547 40.09 19.84 -9.86
C ASN A 547 39.24 20.77 -8.98
N GLU A 548 37.94 20.48 -8.86
CA GLU A 548 37.05 21.25 -7.99
C GLU A 548 37.51 21.23 -6.52
N LEU A 549 38.08 20.11 -6.04
CA LEU A 549 38.69 20.04 -4.71
C LEU A 549 39.85 21.04 -4.62
N LEU A 550 40.84 20.95 -5.51
CA LEU A 550 42.05 21.78 -5.47
C LEU A 550 41.75 23.28 -5.59
N ASP A 551 40.85 23.66 -6.50
CA ASP A 551 40.50 25.07 -6.75
C ASP A 551 39.81 25.71 -5.54
N ASN A 552 38.99 24.94 -4.82
CA ASN A 552 38.25 25.43 -3.66
C ASN A 552 39.04 25.30 -2.35
N VAL A 553 40.03 24.41 -2.27
CA VAL A 553 40.91 24.25 -1.10
C VAL A 553 41.73 25.52 -0.84
N GLN A 554 42.14 26.25 -1.88
CA GLN A 554 42.86 27.52 -1.75
C GLN A 554 42.01 28.63 -1.12
N ASN A 555 40.69 28.58 -1.31
CA ASN A 555 39.74 29.60 -0.82
C ASN A 555 39.16 29.27 0.56
N MET A 556 39.65 28.24 1.24
CA MET A 556 39.13 27.85 2.56
C MET A 556 39.60 28.78 3.68
N GLU A 557 38.77 28.95 4.71
CA GLU A 557 39.16 29.63 5.95
C GLU A 557 39.70 28.64 7.00
N GLU A 558 39.13 27.44 7.10
CA GLU A 558 39.44 26.40 8.09
C GLU A 558 40.15 25.18 7.49
N GLU A 559 40.95 24.48 8.31
CA GLU A 559 41.66 23.27 7.93
C GLU A 559 40.74 22.02 7.99
N ILE A 560 40.72 21.20 6.93
CA ILE A 560 40.01 19.91 6.91
C ILE A 560 41.03 18.79 7.03
N ARG A 561 40.91 17.95 8.07
CA ARG A 561 41.76 16.77 8.28
C ARG A 561 41.04 15.48 7.87
N ARG A 562 41.70 14.65 7.06
CA ARG A 562 41.18 13.34 6.62
C ARG A 562 42.23 12.24 6.74
N GLN A 563 41.78 10.98 6.76
CA GLN A 563 42.70 9.84 6.71
C GLN A 563 43.16 9.60 5.27
N PHE A 564 44.36 9.05 5.08
CA PHE A 564 44.91 8.70 3.77
C PHE A 564 44.02 7.71 3.00
N SER A 565 43.61 6.62 3.66
CA SER A 565 42.85 5.55 3.01
C SER A 565 41.39 5.97 2.76
N PRO A 566 40.82 5.68 1.58
CA PRO A 566 41.37 4.90 0.45
C PRO A 566 41.97 5.75 -0.70
N ILE A 567 42.07 7.08 -0.53
CA ILE A 567 42.49 8.01 -1.60
C ILE A 567 44.00 7.90 -1.86
N PHE A 568 44.78 7.81 -0.78
CA PHE A 568 46.22 7.61 -0.79
C PHE A 568 46.57 6.38 0.04
N ILE A 569 47.49 5.56 -0.45
CA ILE A 569 48.01 4.41 0.29
C ILE A 569 49.50 4.64 0.51
N VAL A 570 49.94 4.57 1.76
CA VAL A 570 51.36 4.66 2.10
C VAL A 570 51.91 3.24 2.24
N SER A 571 53.01 2.95 1.54
CA SER A 571 53.73 1.68 1.62
C SER A 571 55.24 1.93 1.68
N ASP A 572 55.99 0.88 2.05
CA ASP A 572 57.45 0.82 1.90
C ASP A 572 58.20 2.02 2.51
N VAL A 573 58.15 2.14 3.84
CA VAL A 573 58.98 3.09 4.59
C VAL A 573 60.34 2.44 4.85
N VAL A 574 61.37 2.86 4.12
CA VAL A 574 62.72 2.25 4.16
C VAL A 574 63.77 3.33 4.30
N ILE A 575 64.77 3.12 5.15
CA ILE A 575 65.92 4.01 5.26
C ILE A 575 66.84 3.77 4.05
N VAL A 576 67.22 4.85 3.37
CA VAL A 576 68.16 4.82 2.24
C VAL A 576 69.39 5.60 2.65
N ASP A 577 70.26 4.92 3.38
CA ASP A 577 71.59 5.41 3.70
C ASP A 577 72.58 4.74 2.75
N ASP A 578 73.22 5.52 1.88
CA ASP A 578 74.43 5.05 1.18
C ASP A 578 75.61 5.15 2.15
N PHE A 579 76.19 3.99 2.50
CA PHE A 579 77.25 3.85 3.50
C PHE A 579 78.56 4.60 3.21
N GLU A 580 78.67 5.30 2.08
CA GLU A 580 79.91 5.96 1.65
C GLU A 580 79.82 7.50 1.54
N THR A 581 78.63 8.14 1.58
CA THR A 581 78.54 9.57 1.17
C THR A 581 77.56 10.50 1.89
N VAL A 582 76.93 10.15 3.01
CA VAL A 582 75.75 10.94 3.42
C VAL A 582 75.98 11.90 4.60
N ASP A 583 75.73 13.20 4.36
CA ASP A 583 75.69 14.30 5.35
C ASP A 583 74.28 14.51 5.97
N GLN A 584 73.23 13.79 5.50
CA GLN A 584 71.83 13.86 5.98
C GLN A 584 71.08 12.51 5.86
N THR A 585 70.51 11.95 6.93
CA THR A 585 69.69 10.72 6.86
C THR A 585 68.49 10.90 5.93
N ASN A 586 68.26 9.93 5.02
CA ASN A 586 67.16 9.96 4.07
C ASN A 586 66.22 8.77 4.27
N ILE A 587 64.93 9.04 4.40
CA ILE A 587 63.89 8.00 4.47
C ILE A 587 63.13 7.97 3.16
N ARG A 588 63.14 6.82 2.50
CA ARG A 588 62.30 6.55 1.35
C ARG A 588 60.91 6.13 1.82
N ILE A 589 59.90 6.82 1.31
CA ILE A 589 58.49 6.49 1.50
C ILE A 589 57.84 6.31 0.13
N SER A 590 57.00 5.28 0.00
CA SER A 590 56.19 5.11 -1.20
C SER A 590 54.75 5.54 -0.92
N VAL A 591 54.21 6.42 -1.75
CA VAL A 591 52.83 6.90 -1.68
C VAL A 591 52.15 6.59 -2.99
N ASP A 592 51.15 5.71 -2.94
CA ASP A 592 50.33 5.32 -4.06
C ASP A 592 49.09 6.23 -4.13
N ASN A 593 49.04 7.01 -5.20
CA ASN A 593 47.94 7.92 -5.50
C ASN A 593 46.88 7.20 -6.34
N LYS A 594 45.71 6.96 -5.75
CA LYS A 594 44.59 6.32 -6.44
C LYS A 594 43.77 7.27 -7.30
N LEU A 595 44.10 8.56 -7.32
CA LEU A 595 43.45 9.54 -8.17
C LEU A 595 44.08 9.53 -9.58
N PRO A 596 43.28 9.82 -10.63
CA PRO A 596 43.73 9.73 -12.02
C PRO A 596 44.76 10.81 -12.41
N LYS A 597 44.98 11.82 -11.56
CA LYS A 597 45.76 13.02 -11.89
C LYS A 597 46.93 13.22 -10.94
N ALA A 598 47.99 13.83 -11.46
CA ALA A 598 49.11 14.32 -10.68
C ALA A 598 48.70 15.52 -9.81
N LEU A 599 49.08 15.51 -8.53
CA LEU A 599 48.74 16.54 -7.55
C LEU A 599 50.00 17.22 -7.03
N HIS A 600 49.98 18.55 -6.93
CA HIS A 600 51.06 19.29 -6.29
C HIS A 600 50.77 19.40 -4.79
N PHE A 601 51.65 18.87 -3.94
CA PHE A 601 51.53 19.01 -2.49
C PHE A 601 52.56 19.99 -1.94
N GLU A 602 52.19 20.71 -0.89
CA GLU A 602 53.05 21.70 -0.24
C GLU A 602 54.07 21.03 0.68
N LYS A 603 53.59 20.05 1.46
CA LYS A 603 54.41 19.38 2.47
C LYS A 603 53.99 17.92 2.64
N LEU A 604 54.97 17.03 2.61
CA LEU A 604 54.85 15.63 3.05
C LEU A 604 55.82 15.43 4.21
N SER A 605 55.30 15.07 5.39
CA SER A 605 56.11 14.89 6.59
C SER A 605 55.81 13.56 7.28
N LEU A 606 56.87 12.89 7.74
CA LEU A 606 56.82 11.65 8.49
C LEU A 606 57.35 11.88 9.90
N ASN A 607 56.51 11.62 10.90
CA ASN A 607 56.87 11.73 12.31
C ASN A 607 57.31 10.37 12.85
N LEU A 608 58.51 10.35 13.43
CA LEU A 608 59.10 9.23 14.12
C LEU A 608 59.17 9.53 15.62
N VAL A 609 58.77 8.56 16.44
CA VAL A 609 58.77 8.66 17.90
C VAL A 609 59.75 7.65 18.47
N GLY A 610 60.75 8.15 19.21
CA GLY A 610 61.73 7.34 19.94
C GLY A 610 61.33 7.14 21.40
N ASN A 611 62.28 6.73 22.24
CA ASN A 611 62.09 6.78 23.69
C ASN A 611 62.18 8.25 24.15
N GLU A 612 61.19 8.72 24.91
CA GLU A 612 61.02 10.14 25.27
C GLU A 612 62.33 10.84 25.72
N PRO A 613 62.62 12.08 25.25
CA PRO A 613 61.77 13.00 24.49
C PRO A 613 62.17 13.15 23.01
N GLU A 614 62.65 12.09 22.34
CA GLU A 614 63.13 12.20 20.96
C GLU A 614 62.01 12.03 19.93
N HIS A 615 61.59 13.15 19.31
CA HIS A 615 60.74 13.18 18.12
C HIS A 615 61.56 13.68 16.93
N ILE A 616 61.53 12.94 15.82
CA ILE A 616 62.19 13.36 14.57
C ILE A 616 61.14 13.44 13.47
N THR A 617 61.08 14.58 12.80
CA THR A 617 60.23 14.79 11.64
C THR A 617 61.11 14.83 10.38
N TYR A 618 60.82 13.93 9.45
CA TYR A 618 61.39 13.95 8.10
C TYR A 618 60.39 14.62 7.16
N GLU A 619 60.84 15.53 6.31
CA GLU A 619 59.94 16.28 5.44
C GLU A 619 60.50 16.48 4.03
N ILE A 620 59.58 16.65 3.08
CA ILE A 620 59.85 17.13 1.73
C ILE A 620 58.76 18.12 1.35
N ASN A 621 59.16 19.22 0.71
CA ASN A 621 58.27 20.31 0.34
C ASN A 621 58.20 20.44 -1.19
N ASP A 622 57.07 20.98 -1.66
CA ASP A 622 56.80 21.36 -3.06
C ASP A 622 57.16 20.27 -4.10
N GLN A 623 56.40 19.18 -4.08
CA GLN A 623 56.59 18.06 -5.02
C GLN A 623 55.30 17.67 -5.73
N ILE A 624 55.46 16.91 -6.81
CA ILE A 624 54.36 16.38 -7.62
C ILE A 624 54.15 14.90 -7.30
N LEU A 625 52.93 14.57 -6.89
CA LEU A 625 52.44 13.22 -6.67
C LEU A 625 51.70 12.74 -7.92
N ASN A 626 52.36 11.96 -8.78
CA ASN A 626 51.75 11.40 -10.00
C ASN A 626 50.67 10.35 -9.67
N ALA A 627 49.85 9.96 -10.65
CA ALA A 627 48.94 8.83 -10.47
C ALA A 627 49.71 7.51 -10.30
N GLY A 628 49.27 6.64 -9.38
CA GLY A 628 49.94 5.38 -9.04
C GLY A 628 51.05 5.53 -8.00
N LEU A 629 52.00 4.58 -8.00
CA LEU A 629 53.08 4.52 -7.01
C LEU A 629 54.11 5.62 -7.23
N ASN A 630 54.31 6.47 -6.22
CA ASN A 630 55.36 7.47 -6.18
C ASN A 630 56.33 7.16 -5.05
N VAL A 631 57.60 7.48 -5.25
CA VAL A 631 58.66 7.25 -4.26
C VAL A 631 59.28 8.59 -3.93
N PHE A 632 59.26 8.97 -2.66
CA PHE A 632 59.85 10.21 -2.15
C PHE A 632 60.97 9.89 -1.17
N ASN A 633 62.06 10.65 -1.23
CA ASN A 633 63.12 10.60 -0.23
C ASN A 633 62.96 11.83 0.66
N LEU A 634 62.58 11.60 1.91
CA LEU A 634 62.42 12.63 2.94
C LEU A 634 63.74 12.85 3.65
N SER A 635 64.11 14.10 3.92
CA SER A 635 65.30 14.45 4.71
C SER A 635 64.90 15.13 6.01
N SER A 636 65.81 15.10 6.99
CA SER A 636 65.65 15.78 8.28
C SER A 636 66.90 16.62 8.57
N GLN A 637 66.71 17.82 9.10
CA GLN A 637 67.81 18.65 9.61
C GLN A 637 68.32 18.17 10.97
N THR A 638 67.47 17.45 11.70
CA THR A 638 67.78 16.83 13.00
C THR A 638 68.06 15.35 12.80
N SER A 639 69.30 14.94 13.10
CA SER A 639 69.70 13.53 13.11
C SER A 639 70.01 13.11 14.55
N ALA A 640 69.28 12.11 15.05
CA ALA A 640 69.59 11.42 16.30
C ALA A 640 69.54 9.91 16.04
N ALA A 641 70.55 9.19 16.55
CA ALA A 641 70.63 7.74 16.42
C ALA A 641 69.80 7.07 17.50
N GLY A 642 69.02 6.07 17.08
CA GLY A 642 68.10 5.38 17.97
C GLY A 642 67.17 4.44 17.22
N GLU A 643 66.39 3.69 17.99
CA GLU A 643 65.24 2.95 17.49
C GLU A 643 64.01 3.86 17.59
N TYR A 644 63.41 4.15 16.44
CA TYR A 644 62.21 4.97 16.34
C TYR A 644 61.06 4.15 15.78
N VAL A 645 59.85 4.46 16.23
CA VAL A 645 58.61 3.93 15.67
C VAL A 645 58.01 4.97 14.75
N VAL A 646 57.59 4.56 13.55
CA VAL A 646 56.84 5.43 12.66
C VAL A 646 55.47 5.70 13.29
N GLU A 647 55.16 6.95 13.60
CA GLU A 647 53.89 7.34 14.23
C GLU A 647 52.87 7.77 13.18
N THR A 648 53.14 8.89 12.50
CA THR A 648 52.18 9.52 11.60
C THR A 648 52.86 10.02 10.34
N CYS A 649 52.19 9.83 9.19
CA CYS A 649 52.53 10.48 7.94
C CYS A 649 51.48 11.55 7.65
N HIS A 650 51.91 12.77 7.36
CA HIS A 650 51.06 13.90 7.02
C HIS A 650 51.34 14.37 5.60
N LEU A 651 50.29 14.56 4.81
CA LEU A 651 50.35 15.12 3.47
C LEU A 651 49.45 16.34 3.40
N GLN A 652 50.01 17.49 3.04
CA GLN A 652 49.33 18.78 3.06
C GLN A 652 49.16 19.37 1.66
N PHE A 653 47.92 19.75 1.36
CA PHE A 653 47.49 20.50 0.19
C PHE A 653 46.80 21.79 0.68
N GLY A 654 47.54 22.88 0.87
CA GLY A 654 46.99 24.11 1.43
C GLY A 654 46.37 23.88 2.81
N LYS A 655 45.05 24.09 2.91
CA LYS A 655 44.26 23.85 4.14
C LYS A 655 43.61 22.46 4.22
N LEU A 656 43.90 21.56 3.29
CA LEU A 656 43.50 20.16 3.33
C LEU A 656 44.69 19.32 3.78
N SER A 657 44.58 18.62 4.90
CA SER A 657 45.63 17.72 5.39
C SER A 657 45.13 16.28 5.49
N PHE A 658 45.92 15.37 4.96
CA PHE A 658 45.75 13.94 5.12
C PHE A 658 46.70 13.44 6.20
N ALA A 659 46.24 12.52 7.04
CA ALA A 659 47.06 11.87 8.07
C ALA A 659 46.89 10.35 8.02
N HIS A 660 48.01 9.62 7.99
CA HIS A 660 48.03 8.16 8.16
C HIS A 660 48.69 7.86 9.49
N ASN A 661 47.98 7.16 10.37
CA ASN A 661 48.50 6.75 11.66
C ASN A 661 48.93 5.27 11.58
N PHE A 662 50.20 5.01 11.88
CA PHE A 662 50.77 3.66 11.88
C PHE A 662 50.60 2.95 13.24
N LEU A 663 50.18 3.66 14.30
CA LEU A 663 50.02 3.16 15.67
C LEU A 663 48.60 2.62 15.97
N HIS A 664 47.99 1.87 15.04
CA HIS A 664 46.69 1.25 15.29
C HIS A 664 46.80 -0.07 16.07
N GLU A 665 45.86 -0.32 16.99
CA GLU A 665 45.78 -1.59 17.74
C GLU A 665 45.60 -2.77 16.77
N GLY A 666 46.63 -3.61 16.62
CA GLY A 666 46.61 -4.84 15.81
C GLY A 666 47.56 -4.86 14.61
N HIS A 667 48.26 -3.77 14.30
CA HIS A 667 49.33 -3.74 13.28
C HIS A 667 50.72 -3.84 13.92
N GLU A 668 51.66 -4.54 13.26
CA GLU A 668 53.06 -4.57 13.68
C GLU A 668 53.65 -3.17 13.62
N LYS A 669 54.25 -2.72 14.72
CA LYS A 669 54.92 -1.42 14.80
C LYS A 669 56.06 -1.39 13.78
N HIS A 670 56.02 -0.44 12.86
CA HIS A 670 57.14 -0.19 11.95
C HIS A 670 58.28 0.48 12.73
N ILE A 671 59.30 -0.31 13.08
CA ILE A 671 60.49 0.14 13.80
C ILE A 671 61.60 0.43 12.78
N LEU A 672 62.14 1.64 12.84
CA LEU A 672 63.26 2.10 12.03
C LEU A 672 64.46 2.34 12.96
N ARG A 673 65.62 1.79 12.59
CA ARG A 673 66.87 2.01 13.32
C ARG A 673 67.73 3.00 12.54
N LEU A 674 67.88 4.21 13.08
CA LEU A 674 68.77 5.23 12.55
C LEU A 674 70.18 5.00 13.10
N ASN A 675 71.15 4.78 12.21
CA ASN A 675 72.55 4.57 12.60
C ASN A 675 73.34 5.88 12.44
N HIS A 676 74.25 6.17 13.38
CA HIS A 676 75.21 7.27 13.22
C HIS A 676 76.48 6.79 12.52
N ASP A 677 77.04 7.64 11.65
CA ASP A 677 78.46 7.61 11.33
C ASP A 677 79.22 8.46 12.36
N ILE A 678 80.13 7.85 13.10
CA ILE A 678 80.88 8.45 14.20
C ILE A 678 81.87 9.52 13.70
N GLN A 679 82.13 9.59 12.38
CA GLN A 679 83.15 10.46 11.79
C GLN A 679 82.68 11.84 11.31
N LYS A 680 81.38 12.17 11.37
CA LYS A 680 80.82 13.42 10.79
C LYS A 680 79.88 14.21 11.70
N LEU A 681 80.27 14.41 12.97
CA LEU A 681 79.59 15.33 13.88
C LEU A 681 79.89 16.79 13.51
N TYR A 682 78.96 17.49 12.86
CA TYR A 682 78.98 18.95 12.79
C TYR A 682 78.06 19.51 13.87
N VAL A 683 78.64 20.24 14.82
CA VAL A 683 77.91 21.02 15.82
C VAL A 683 78.07 22.48 15.42
N ASP A 684 76.99 23.10 14.93
CA ASP A 684 76.96 24.56 14.76
C ASP A 684 76.47 25.18 16.06
N VAL A 685 77.37 25.82 16.80
CA VAL A 685 77.07 26.52 18.06
C VAL A 685 77.00 28.01 17.75
N GLU A 686 75.79 28.53 17.57
CA GLU A 686 75.59 29.98 17.54
C GLU A 686 75.48 30.51 18.98
N GLN A 687 76.47 31.29 19.41
CA GLN A 687 76.50 31.88 20.75
C GLN A 687 75.76 33.24 20.74
N PRO A 688 74.72 33.45 21.57
CA PRO A 688 74.02 34.72 21.59
C PRO A 688 74.86 35.77 22.35
N GLY A 689 75.47 36.70 21.62
CA GLY A 689 75.97 37.98 22.14
C GLY A 689 77.47 38.06 22.42
N SER A 690 78.28 38.34 21.39
CA SER A 690 79.58 39.00 21.55
C SER A 690 79.46 40.47 21.13
N GLY A 691 79.20 41.33 22.11
CA GLY A 691 79.34 42.77 21.95
C GLY A 691 80.80 43.12 21.67
N LYS A 692 81.04 43.91 20.63
CA LYS A 692 82.28 44.68 20.47
C LYS A 692 82.49 45.55 21.72
N LEU A 693 83.56 45.31 22.46
CA LEU A 693 84.17 46.32 23.31
C LEU A 693 85.38 46.88 22.55
N GLU A 694 85.27 48.14 22.14
CA GLU A 694 86.41 48.97 21.77
C GLU A 694 87.27 49.21 23.02
N TYR A 695 88.55 48.84 22.96
CA TYR A 695 89.72 49.73 23.08
C TYR A 695 90.98 49.00 22.64
#